data_AF-A0A2W4VW24-F1
#
_entry.id   AF-A0A2W4VW24-F1
#
_cell.length_a   1.000
_cell.length_b   1.000
_cell.length_c   1.000
_cell.angle_alpha   90.00
_cell.angle_beta   90.00
_cell.angle_gamma   90.00
#
_symmetry.space_group_name_H-M   'P 1'
#
loop_
_entity.id
_entity.type
_entity.pdbx_description
1 polymer ?
#
loop_
_entity_poly.entity_id
_entity_poly.type
_entity_poly.pdbx_seq_one_letter_code
_entity_poly.pdbx_strand_id
1 'polypeptide(L)'
;MKILLVEDDLHSAEILLHLLAESRYTIDSALSAQSAWHYITTYAYDLIILDIMLPDSNGINLCTKLRQLGYTIPVLLLTAKDSASDRVMGLEAGADDYVVKPYNFQELVARIRALLRRYSDRDTLIQELEWEKLRLDIRTNTVTYEQQPLRLTQKEHGLLEVFFRHPQQIFSRSALIDRVWSAGEFPSEEAVTTHIKTLRQKLKAAGLPIDPIETLYGLGYQLKPKPVQVEDMPIVQSVDITVQPVASIPLPEDDLAQSNIARVQEIIATMAKKLVASLPAKVAILRQVLSALEEGKLDADLRNEGYMEAHRLIGSMGSLGFPIGSTIARQIEEMLKSDFSLLPSNAELLLKLINDLEASTNPICPVPEAPKFQFQHSHLPLLLIMDGDANCNQEIETASETFGIRVQMVEDLATAKEMIANESPDVILLDMLFPDSTDNRVTVLDELAQWEPKIPTLIMTATGGLDDRVMAARKGICSFIEKPTSAEEILDTVSQILYRWRNNRYKVMIVDDDPMILEVLRSMLESPEIEAIALQNPHDFWQVLEVTSPDLLILDLVMPDYSGLDLCQAVRTASMWHDLPIVFLSAHGDRETIRQLFIAGADDYLSKPIVEIDLYTRILSRLERSRLLRQKADFDGLTGVYTHRRGIEVLTQLLRLATRNHQTLCLAILDLDLFKLVNDRYGHGMGDMVLKQFGHLLLQNFRSEDVTMRWGGEEFVVGLYGADLQQSVKRLNIFLEAWRKEIFITMQGESFGSTFSAGVVEYPQSGATIEILYRSMDAALYEAKASGRNRIVAVGDRSQLQH
;
A
#
# COMPACT_ATOMS: atom_id res chain seq x y z
N MET A 1 -15.48 -16.31 7.08
CA MET A 1 -14.13 -16.43 6.46
C MET A 1 -13.51 -17.81 6.71
N LYS A 2 -12.67 -18.29 5.78
CA LYS A 2 -12.01 -19.61 5.75
C LYS A 2 -10.49 -19.47 5.73
N ILE A 3 -9.81 -20.14 6.67
CA ILE A 3 -8.37 -20.02 6.94
C ILE A 3 -7.70 -21.38 6.72
N LEU A 4 -6.51 -21.41 6.11
CA LEU A 4 -5.65 -22.58 6.11
C LEU A 4 -4.61 -22.45 7.22
N LEU A 5 -4.58 -23.39 8.15
CA LEU A 5 -3.52 -23.53 9.15
C LEU A 5 -2.51 -24.58 8.67
N VAL A 6 -1.24 -24.21 8.60
CA VAL A 6 -0.11 -25.09 8.26
C VAL A 6 0.83 -25.16 9.46
N GLU A 7 0.78 -26.25 10.20
CA GLU A 7 1.45 -26.47 11.48
C GLU A 7 1.70 -27.99 11.60
N ASP A 8 2.94 -28.41 11.83
CA ASP A 8 3.31 -29.83 11.87
C ASP A 8 3.14 -30.46 13.26
N ASP A 9 3.31 -29.68 14.33
CA ASP A 9 2.99 -30.10 15.69
C ASP A 9 1.48 -30.24 15.88
N LEU A 10 1.01 -31.49 15.89
CA LEU A 10 -0.38 -31.87 16.11
C LEU A 10 -0.98 -31.21 17.36
N HIS A 11 -0.21 -31.02 18.43
CA HIS A 11 -0.73 -30.44 19.67
C HIS A 11 -1.00 -28.93 19.54
N SER A 12 -0.04 -28.18 18.98
CA SER A 12 -0.21 -26.77 18.64
C SER A 12 -1.32 -26.57 17.61
N ALA A 13 -1.43 -27.45 16.61
CA ALA A 13 -2.49 -27.43 15.61
C ALA A 13 -3.88 -27.64 16.24
N GLU A 14 -4.06 -28.63 17.13
CA GLU A 14 -5.33 -28.86 17.85
C GLU A 14 -5.75 -27.66 18.71
N ILE A 15 -4.80 -27.04 19.41
CA ILE A 15 -5.05 -25.84 20.23
C ILE A 15 -5.48 -24.66 19.35
N LEU A 16 -4.75 -24.39 18.27
CA LEU A 16 -5.09 -23.31 17.32
C LEU A 16 -6.45 -23.54 16.65
N LEU A 17 -6.72 -24.77 16.21
CA LEU A 17 -8.01 -25.16 15.62
C LEU A 17 -9.17 -24.86 16.58
N HIS A 18 -9.04 -25.22 17.86
CA HIS A 18 -10.07 -24.98 18.86
C HIS A 18 -10.30 -23.47 19.10
N LEU A 19 -9.23 -22.73 19.38
CA LEU A 19 -9.32 -21.30 19.75
C LEU A 19 -9.76 -20.41 18.57
N LEU A 20 -9.29 -20.68 17.36
CA LEU A 20 -9.73 -19.96 16.15
C LEU A 20 -11.19 -20.31 15.77
N ALA A 21 -11.67 -21.53 16.09
CA ALA A 21 -13.07 -21.90 15.91
C ALA A 21 -14.01 -21.20 16.93
N GLU A 22 -13.55 -20.97 18.18
CA GLU A 22 -14.26 -20.08 19.11
C GLU A 22 -14.41 -18.67 18.53
N SER A 23 -13.38 -18.19 17.82
CA SER A 23 -13.38 -16.92 17.08
C SER A 23 -14.21 -16.95 15.78
N ARG A 24 -14.97 -18.01 15.52
CA ARG A 24 -15.92 -18.22 14.39
C ARG A 24 -15.30 -18.40 13.00
N TYR A 25 -13.99 -18.58 12.89
CA TYR A 25 -13.36 -18.90 11.60
C TYR A 25 -13.64 -20.35 11.18
N THR A 26 -13.75 -20.62 9.88
CA THR A 26 -13.66 -21.99 9.33
C THR A 26 -12.20 -22.28 9.05
N ILE A 27 -11.68 -23.43 9.47
CA ILE A 27 -10.24 -23.71 9.41
C ILE A 27 -10.02 -25.09 8.80
N ASP A 28 -9.12 -25.16 7.83
CA ASP A 28 -8.53 -26.40 7.33
C ASP A 28 -7.11 -26.53 7.84
N SER A 29 -6.65 -27.74 8.15
CA SER A 29 -5.32 -28.01 8.71
C SER A 29 -4.45 -28.84 7.76
N ALA A 30 -3.22 -28.38 7.54
CA ALA A 30 -2.15 -29.07 6.84
C ALA A 30 -0.97 -29.30 7.77
N LEU A 31 -0.37 -30.50 7.72
CA LEU A 31 0.78 -30.87 8.56
C LEU A 31 2.13 -30.76 7.81
N SER A 32 2.11 -30.26 6.58
CA SER A 32 3.27 -30.19 5.69
C SER A 32 3.06 -29.17 4.57
N ALA A 33 4.15 -28.67 3.99
CA ALA A 33 4.10 -27.75 2.86
C ALA A 33 3.45 -28.39 1.61
N GLN A 34 3.64 -29.69 1.39
CA GLN A 34 3.01 -30.44 0.30
C GLN A 34 1.50 -30.58 0.48
N SER A 35 1.03 -30.86 1.70
CA SER A 35 -0.41 -30.94 1.99
C SER A 35 -1.08 -29.56 1.93
N ALA A 36 -0.40 -28.52 2.45
CA ALA A 36 -0.83 -27.14 2.29
C ALA A 36 -0.94 -26.73 0.81
N TRP A 37 0.05 -27.08 -0.02
CA TRP A 37 0.02 -26.80 -1.45
C TRP A 37 -1.19 -27.43 -2.14
N HIS A 38 -1.53 -28.69 -1.80
CA HIS A 38 -2.71 -29.35 -2.33
C HIS A 38 -4.02 -28.65 -1.91
N TYR A 39 -4.13 -28.21 -0.65
CA TYR A 39 -5.27 -27.43 -0.21
C TYR A 39 -5.39 -26.09 -0.95
N ILE A 40 -4.31 -25.33 -1.09
CA ILE A 40 -4.31 -24.00 -1.72
C ILE A 40 -4.69 -24.07 -3.21
N THR A 41 -4.29 -25.13 -3.93
CA THR A 41 -4.67 -25.30 -5.34
C THR A 41 -6.07 -25.88 -5.53
N THR A 42 -6.73 -26.36 -4.46
CA THR A 42 -8.06 -27.01 -4.52
C THR A 42 -9.17 -26.12 -3.95
N TYR A 43 -8.87 -25.30 -2.93
CA TYR A 43 -9.84 -24.47 -2.20
C TYR A 43 -9.37 -23.02 -2.10
N ALA A 44 -10.33 -22.09 -2.12
CA ALA A 44 -10.07 -20.68 -1.83
C ALA A 44 -9.99 -20.45 -0.31
N TYR A 45 -8.99 -19.66 0.11
CA TYR A 45 -8.76 -19.25 1.50
C TYR A 45 -8.64 -17.73 1.59
N ASP A 46 -9.17 -17.18 2.68
CA ASP A 46 -9.06 -15.74 3.00
C ASP A 46 -7.73 -15.41 3.71
N LEU A 47 -7.08 -16.39 4.34
CA LEU A 47 -5.79 -16.28 5.01
C LEU A 47 -5.09 -17.65 5.12
N ILE A 48 -3.77 -17.65 5.04
CA ILE A 48 -2.91 -18.78 5.40
C ILE A 48 -2.14 -18.42 6.69
N ILE A 49 -2.21 -19.26 7.71
CA ILE A 49 -1.36 -19.24 8.90
C ILE A 49 -0.33 -20.35 8.71
N LEU A 50 0.97 -20.05 8.82
CA LEU A 50 2.03 -20.91 8.31
C LEU A 50 3.23 -20.95 9.27
N ASP A 51 3.53 -22.11 9.86
CA ASP A 51 4.81 -22.30 10.54
C ASP A 51 5.97 -22.25 9.54
N ILE A 52 7.06 -21.61 9.94
CA ILE A 52 8.35 -21.61 9.26
C ILE A 52 8.99 -23.01 9.28
N MET A 53 8.82 -23.76 10.36
CA MET A 53 9.34 -25.12 10.51
C MET A 53 8.27 -26.12 10.07
N LEU A 54 8.49 -26.81 8.94
CA LEU A 54 7.65 -27.91 8.47
C LEU A 54 8.53 -29.12 8.12
N PRO A 55 8.01 -30.36 8.17
CA PRO A 55 8.81 -31.57 8.02
C PRO A 55 9.36 -31.81 6.60
N ASP A 56 8.80 -31.14 5.59
CA ASP A 56 9.10 -31.31 4.16
C ASP A 56 9.64 -30.06 3.47
N SER A 57 9.55 -28.88 4.09
CA SER A 57 10.15 -27.64 3.60
C SER A 57 10.24 -26.56 4.69
N ASN A 58 10.90 -25.45 4.39
CA ASN A 58 10.76 -24.22 5.19
C ASN A 58 9.45 -23.51 4.75
N GLY A 59 8.61 -23.09 5.69
CA GLY A 59 7.38 -22.32 5.41
C GLY A 59 7.65 -21.01 4.64
N ILE A 60 8.81 -20.38 4.85
CA ILE A 60 9.26 -19.23 4.05
C ILE A 60 9.32 -19.61 2.56
N ASN A 61 9.83 -20.79 2.19
CA ASN A 61 9.88 -21.24 0.80
C ASN A 61 8.47 -21.45 0.20
N LEU A 62 7.51 -21.90 1.00
CA LEU A 62 6.11 -22.01 0.58
C LEU A 62 5.50 -20.61 0.33
N CYS A 63 5.81 -19.63 1.20
CA CYS A 63 5.41 -18.24 1.00
C CYS A 63 6.01 -17.66 -0.29
N THR A 64 7.32 -17.78 -0.50
CA THR A 64 8.00 -17.33 -1.72
C THR A 64 7.37 -17.95 -2.96
N LYS A 65 7.08 -19.26 -2.94
CA LYS A 65 6.42 -19.99 -4.03
C LYS A 65 5.01 -19.47 -4.33
N LEU A 66 4.22 -19.13 -3.31
CA LEU A 66 2.90 -18.53 -3.48
C LEU A 66 3.01 -17.17 -4.19
N ARG A 67 3.94 -16.32 -3.75
CA ARG A 67 4.16 -14.98 -4.32
C ARG A 67 4.68 -15.03 -5.75
N GLN A 68 5.63 -15.93 -6.05
CA GLN A 68 6.14 -16.16 -7.41
C GLN A 68 5.04 -16.60 -8.40
N LEU A 69 4.03 -17.35 -7.93
CA LEU A 69 2.88 -17.76 -8.74
C LEU A 69 1.71 -16.75 -8.68
N GLY A 70 1.94 -15.53 -8.19
CA GLY A 70 0.97 -14.43 -8.21
C GLY A 70 -0.17 -14.53 -7.19
N TYR A 71 -0.12 -15.49 -6.25
CA TYR A 71 -1.14 -15.60 -5.21
C TYR A 71 -1.09 -14.37 -4.28
N THR A 72 -2.21 -13.67 -4.17
CA THR A 72 -2.39 -12.51 -3.28
C THR A 72 -2.99 -12.86 -1.92
N ILE A 73 -3.34 -14.13 -1.65
CA ILE A 73 -3.84 -14.58 -0.34
C ILE A 73 -2.84 -14.18 0.75
N PRO A 74 -3.28 -13.54 1.86
CA PRO A 74 -2.36 -13.17 2.93
C PRO A 74 -1.74 -14.39 3.62
N VAL A 75 -0.50 -14.23 4.06
CA VAL A 75 0.27 -15.23 4.79
C VAL A 75 0.73 -14.64 6.12
N LEU A 76 0.36 -15.29 7.22
CA LEU A 76 0.79 -14.99 8.58
C LEU A 76 1.78 -16.07 9.03
N LEU A 77 3.06 -15.72 9.21
CA LEU A 77 4.07 -16.68 9.65
C LEU A 77 4.01 -16.90 11.17
N LEU A 78 4.16 -18.15 11.60
CA LEU A 78 4.44 -18.50 13.00
C LEU A 78 5.94 -18.85 13.11
N THR A 79 6.67 -18.19 14.01
CA THR A 79 8.12 -18.40 14.18
C THR A 79 8.47 -18.79 15.61
N ALA A 80 9.32 -19.81 15.78
CA ALA A 80 9.89 -20.17 17.10
C ALA A 80 11.14 -19.35 17.46
N LYS A 81 11.62 -18.48 16.58
CA LYS A 81 12.83 -17.66 16.80
C LYS A 81 12.47 -16.18 16.83
N ASP A 82 12.90 -15.50 17.89
CA ASP A 82 12.76 -14.05 18.05
C ASP A 82 13.98 -13.27 17.50
N SER A 83 14.69 -13.84 16.52
CA SER A 83 15.80 -13.12 15.86
C SER A 83 15.23 -12.18 14.80
N ALA A 84 15.72 -10.94 14.77
CA ALA A 84 15.32 -9.95 13.76
C ALA A 84 15.58 -10.47 12.33
N SER A 85 16.65 -11.25 12.13
CA SER A 85 16.99 -11.85 10.83
C SER A 85 15.92 -12.82 10.32
N ASP A 86 15.40 -13.75 11.14
CA ASP A 86 14.35 -14.68 10.69
C ASP A 86 13.03 -13.93 10.39
N ARG A 87 12.75 -12.85 11.13
CA ARG A 87 11.58 -11.97 10.93
C ARG A 87 11.67 -11.17 9.63
N VAL A 88 12.86 -10.64 9.31
CA VAL A 88 13.16 -9.93 8.06
C VAL A 88 13.02 -10.88 6.86
N MET A 89 13.71 -12.04 6.88
CA MET A 89 13.63 -13.04 5.80
C MET A 89 12.20 -13.50 5.49
N GLY A 90 11.35 -13.65 6.53
CA GLY A 90 9.94 -13.99 6.35
C GLY A 90 9.13 -12.92 5.62
N LEU A 91 9.35 -11.64 5.93
CA LEU A 91 8.69 -10.51 5.28
C LEU A 91 9.21 -10.29 3.85
N GLU A 92 10.53 -10.44 3.61
CA GLU A 92 11.15 -10.34 2.27
C GLU A 92 10.70 -11.46 1.32
N ALA A 93 10.41 -12.65 1.86
CA ALA A 93 9.71 -13.73 1.14
C ALA A 93 8.23 -13.41 0.81
N GLY A 94 7.75 -12.22 1.18
CA GLY A 94 6.42 -11.71 0.90
C GLY A 94 5.33 -12.19 1.87
N ALA A 95 5.69 -12.61 3.08
CA ALA A 95 4.69 -12.79 4.14
C ALA A 95 4.11 -11.43 4.55
N ASP A 96 2.84 -11.43 4.96
CA ASP A 96 2.13 -10.20 5.28
C ASP A 96 2.31 -9.77 6.73
N ASP A 97 2.53 -10.72 7.64
CA ASP A 97 2.86 -10.47 9.05
C ASP A 97 3.47 -11.74 9.67
N TYR A 98 3.97 -11.64 10.91
CA TYR A 98 4.42 -12.80 11.67
C TYR A 98 4.04 -12.70 13.16
N VAL A 99 4.09 -13.86 13.83
CA VAL A 99 3.82 -14.03 15.25
C VAL A 99 4.87 -14.97 15.87
N VAL A 100 5.51 -14.54 16.95
CA VAL A 100 6.57 -15.30 17.65
C VAL A 100 5.95 -16.27 18.67
N LYS A 101 6.35 -17.54 18.64
CA LYS A 101 6.00 -18.59 19.62
C LYS A 101 6.87 -18.42 20.88
N PRO A 102 6.32 -18.51 22.11
CA PRO A 102 4.90 -18.74 22.44
C PRO A 102 4.09 -17.43 22.35
N TYR A 103 3.05 -17.44 21.52
CA TYR A 103 2.24 -16.26 21.23
C TYR A 103 1.08 -16.05 22.19
N ASN A 104 0.65 -14.80 22.34
CA ASN A 104 -0.65 -14.50 22.94
C ASN A 104 -1.76 -14.74 21.92
N PHE A 105 -2.72 -15.62 22.24
CA PHE A 105 -3.84 -15.92 21.36
C PHE A 105 -4.67 -14.67 20.96
N GLN A 106 -4.83 -13.70 21.88
CA GLN A 106 -5.55 -12.46 21.56
C GLN A 106 -4.78 -11.58 20.56
N GLU A 107 -3.45 -11.57 20.61
CA GLU A 107 -2.63 -10.87 19.63
C GLU A 107 -2.68 -11.57 18.27
N LEU A 108 -2.59 -12.91 18.25
CA LEU A 108 -2.73 -13.72 17.05
C LEU A 108 -4.06 -13.42 16.34
N VAL A 109 -5.19 -13.43 17.06
CA VAL A 109 -6.50 -13.07 16.51
C VAL A 109 -6.56 -11.61 16.05
N ALA A 110 -5.91 -10.69 16.76
CA ALA A 110 -5.87 -9.28 16.37
C ALA A 110 -5.13 -9.07 15.04
N ARG A 111 -3.97 -9.73 14.85
CA ARG A 111 -3.21 -9.73 13.58
C ARG A 111 -3.98 -10.41 12.44
N ILE A 112 -4.62 -11.54 12.70
CA ILE A 112 -5.53 -12.21 11.76
C ILE A 112 -6.63 -11.24 11.28
N ARG A 113 -7.28 -10.50 12.19
CA ARG A 113 -8.29 -9.49 11.83
C ARG A 113 -7.71 -8.32 11.05
N ALA A 114 -6.53 -7.83 11.42
CA ALA A 114 -5.86 -6.75 10.69
C ALA A 114 -5.54 -7.17 9.25
N LEU A 115 -5.01 -8.39 9.04
CA LEU A 115 -4.79 -8.96 7.71
C LEU A 115 -6.10 -9.10 6.93
N LEU A 116 -7.10 -9.80 7.47
CA LEU A 116 -8.38 -10.05 6.79
C LEU A 116 -9.11 -8.75 6.40
N ARG A 117 -8.94 -7.67 7.17
CA ARG A 117 -9.44 -6.32 6.82
C ARG A 117 -8.75 -5.78 5.56
N ARG A 118 -7.42 -5.88 5.44
CA ARG A 118 -6.65 -5.37 4.29
C ARG A 118 -6.94 -6.10 2.97
N TYR A 119 -7.35 -7.37 3.02
CA TYR A 119 -7.58 -8.22 1.83
C TYR A 119 -9.05 -8.49 1.52
N SER A 120 -9.98 -7.93 2.29
CA SER A 120 -11.40 -7.94 1.92
C SER A 120 -11.62 -6.92 0.79
N ASP A 121 -12.24 -7.34 -0.32
CA ASP A 121 -12.61 -6.44 -1.42
C ASP A 121 -13.42 -5.25 -0.89
N ARG A 122 -13.26 -4.08 -1.52
CA ARG A 122 -13.85 -2.80 -1.05
C ARG A 122 -15.37 -2.83 -0.90
N ASP A 123 -16.07 -3.75 -1.55
CA ASP A 123 -17.53 -3.92 -1.44
C ASP A 123 -17.94 -4.74 -0.19
N THR A 124 -16.99 -5.36 0.51
CA THR A 124 -17.20 -6.10 1.78
C THR A 124 -16.83 -5.33 3.05
N LEU A 125 -16.47 -4.04 2.95
CA LEU A 125 -15.85 -3.25 4.03
C LEU A 125 -16.81 -2.62 5.07
N ILE A 126 -18.07 -3.05 5.17
CA ILE A 126 -18.90 -2.60 6.30
C ILE A 126 -18.52 -3.41 7.55
N GLN A 127 -17.86 -2.77 8.53
CA GLN A 127 -17.47 -3.42 9.78
C GLN A 127 -18.69 -3.90 10.61
N GLU A 128 -19.85 -3.25 10.43
CA GLU A 128 -21.17 -3.71 10.86
C GLU A 128 -22.08 -3.93 9.63
N LEU A 129 -22.12 -5.14 9.09
CA LEU A 129 -23.03 -5.46 7.98
C LEU A 129 -24.50 -5.44 8.49
N GLU A 130 -25.37 -4.59 7.94
CA GLU A 130 -26.73 -4.35 8.44
C GLU A 130 -27.86 -4.61 7.41
N TRP A 131 -28.76 -5.53 7.74
CA TRP A 131 -30.01 -5.78 7.03
C TRP A 131 -31.19 -5.42 7.95
N GLU A 132 -31.97 -4.41 7.57
CA GLU A 132 -32.96 -3.73 8.43
C GLU A 132 -32.40 -3.33 9.82
N LYS A 133 -32.69 -4.13 10.86
CA LYS A 133 -32.26 -3.96 12.26
C LYS A 133 -31.36 -5.11 12.75
N LEU A 134 -30.99 -6.02 11.85
CA LEU A 134 -30.10 -7.15 12.08
C LEU A 134 -28.68 -6.75 11.69
N ARG A 135 -27.76 -6.74 12.65
CA ARG A 135 -26.36 -6.34 12.48
C ARG A 135 -25.41 -7.52 12.72
N LEU A 136 -24.39 -7.60 11.89
CA LEU A 136 -23.25 -8.51 12.03
C LEU A 136 -21.98 -7.67 12.16
N ASP A 137 -21.42 -7.60 13.37
CA ASP A 137 -20.15 -6.93 13.64
C ASP A 137 -18.99 -7.90 13.38
N ILE A 138 -18.20 -7.61 12.34
CA ILE A 138 -17.05 -8.41 11.90
C ILE A 138 -15.84 -8.21 12.85
N ARG A 139 -15.76 -7.09 13.58
CA ARG A 139 -14.67 -6.82 14.54
C ARG A 139 -14.77 -7.74 15.74
N THR A 140 -15.99 -8.05 16.18
CA THR A 140 -16.26 -8.90 17.35
C THR A 140 -16.80 -10.29 17.00
N ASN A 141 -17.16 -10.55 15.73
CA ASN A 141 -17.90 -11.73 15.27
C ASN A 141 -19.18 -11.97 16.09
N THR A 142 -19.94 -10.89 16.31
CA THR A 142 -21.23 -10.91 17.02
C THR A 142 -22.38 -10.53 16.10
N VAL A 143 -23.55 -11.12 16.35
CA VAL A 143 -24.80 -10.81 15.65
C VAL A 143 -25.76 -10.20 16.65
N THR A 144 -26.39 -9.09 16.31
CA THR A 144 -27.42 -8.44 17.13
C THR A 144 -28.67 -8.12 16.31
N TYR A 145 -29.83 -8.15 16.95
CA TYR A 145 -31.09 -7.63 16.39
C TYR A 145 -31.69 -6.66 17.41
N GLU A 146 -31.98 -5.42 16.99
CA GLU A 146 -32.38 -4.34 17.92
C GLU A 146 -31.42 -4.21 19.12
N GLN A 147 -30.11 -4.31 18.87
CA GLN A 147 -29.03 -4.32 19.87
C GLN A 147 -29.07 -5.51 20.87
N GLN A 148 -29.99 -6.46 20.74
CA GLN A 148 -30.01 -7.69 21.53
C GLN A 148 -29.13 -8.79 20.88
N PRO A 149 -28.24 -9.47 21.62
CA PRO A 149 -27.30 -10.43 21.05
C PRO A 149 -27.97 -11.75 20.64
N LEU A 150 -27.74 -12.17 19.39
CA LEU A 150 -28.29 -13.39 18.80
C LEU A 150 -27.28 -14.54 18.85
N ARG A 151 -27.64 -15.65 19.51
CA ARG A 151 -26.77 -16.83 19.63
C ARG A 151 -26.90 -17.77 18.43
N LEU A 152 -26.01 -17.58 17.45
CA LEU A 152 -25.84 -18.47 16.30
C LEU A 152 -24.77 -19.55 16.53
N THR A 153 -24.89 -20.68 15.81
CA THR A 153 -23.81 -21.67 15.66
C THR A 153 -22.79 -21.20 14.62
N GLN A 154 -21.59 -21.80 14.57
CA GLN A 154 -20.53 -21.43 13.62
C GLN A 154 -21.00 -21.51 12.16
N LYS A 155 -21.72 -22.57 11.78
CA LYS A 155 -22.27 -22.75 10.42
C LYS A 155 -23.39 -21.75 10.11
N GLU A 156 -24.26 -21.47 11.07
CA GLU A 156 -25.30 -20.43 10.93
C GLU A 156 -24.69 -19.03 10.76
N HIS A 157 -23.64 -18.71 11.52
CA HIS A 157 -22.89 -17.46 11.41
C HIS A 157 -22.20 -17.36 10.05
N GLY A 158 -21.46 -18.40 9.62
CA GLY A 158 -20.78 -18.42 8.33
C GLY A 158 -21.74 -18.28 7.14
N LEU A 159 -22.92 -18.93 7.20
CA LEU A 159 -23.97 -18.73 6.21
C LEU A 159 -24.49 -17.29 6.20
N LEU A 160 -24.79 -16.71 7.37
CA LEU A 160 -25.25 -15.32 7.46
C LEU A 160 -24.19 -14.32 6.97
N GLU A 161 -22.92 -14.55 7.31
CA GLU A 161 -21.78 -13.76 6.85
C GLU A 161 -21.66 -13.80 5.32
N VAL A 162 -21.73 -14.98 4.69
CA VAL A 162 -21.70 -15.11 3.21
C VAL A 162 -22.85 -14.34 2.56
N PHE A 163 -24.07 -14.43 3.11
CA PHE A 163 -25.22 -13.70 2.60
C PHE A 163 -25.08 -12.18 2.78
N PHE A 164 -24.53 -11.72 3.91
CA PHE A 164 -24.35 -10.29 4.20
C PHE A 164 -23.18 -9.66 3.40
N ARG A 165 -22.10 -10.41 3.14
CA ARG A 165 -20.96 -9.99 2.32
C ARG A 165 -21.27 -9.91 0.82
N HIS A 166 -22.24 -10.69 0.36
CA HIS A 166 -22.61 -10.76 -1.05
C HIS A 166 -24.13 -10.53 -1.23
N PRO A 167 -24.62 -9.31 -0.92
CA PRO A 167 -26.02 -8.98 -1.09
C PRO A 167 -26.42 -9.14 -2.55
N GLN A 168 -27.62 -9.66 -2.79
CA GLN A 168 -28.15 -9.97 -4.13
C GLN A 168 -27.41 -11.09 -4.90
N GLN A 169 -26.37 -11.74 -4.37
CA GLN A 169 -25.75 -12.92 -5.02
C GLN A 169 -26.49 -14.22 -4.67
N ILE A 170 -26.76 -15.06 -5.68
CA ILE A 170 -27.33 -16.40 -5.50
C ILE A 170 -26.20 -17.39 -5.23
N PHE A 171 -26.29 -18.13 -4.13
CA PHE A 171 -25.38 -19.23 -3.82
C PHE A 171 -26.07 -20.58 -3.97
N SER A 172 -25.47 -21.46 -4.78
CA SER A 172 -25.84 -22.88 -4.83
C SER A 172 -25.49 -23.57 -3.51
N ARG A 173 -26.06 -24.75 -3.26
CA ARG A 173 -25.76 -25.51 -2.04
C ARG A 173 -24.29 -25.96 -2.00
N SER A 174 -23.73 -26.38 -3.12
CA SER A 174 -22.29 -26.66 -3.26
C SER A 174 -21.42 -25.43 -2.95
N ALA A 175 -21.71 -24.27 -3.53
CA ALA A 175 -20.92 -23.05 -3.30
C ALA A 175 -20.97 -22.54 -1.85
N LEU A 176 -22.03 -22.87 -1.09
CA LEU A 176 -22.10 -22.66 0.36
C LEU A 176 -21.29 -23.70 1.14
N ILE A 177 -21.27 -24.96 0.69
CA ILE A 177 -20.44 -26.04 1.27
C ILE A 177 -18.97 -25.63 1.19
N ASP A 178 -18.47 -25.29 0.00
CA ASP A 178 -17.05 -24.98 -0.23
C ASP A 178 -16.53 -23.81 0.62
N ARG A 179 -17.41 -22.84 0.95
CA ARG A 179 -17.11 -21.62 1.71
C ARG A 179 -17.28 -21.72 3.23
N VAL A 180 -18.23 -22.52 3.72
CA VAL A 180 -18.63 -22.56 5.15
C VAL A 180 -18.26 -23.89 5.84
N TRP A 181 -17.93 -24.93 5.07
CA TRP A 181 -17.44 -26.21 5.59
C TRP A 181 -15.95 -26.40 5.35
N SER A 182 -15.30 -27.14 6.26
CA SER A 182 -13.89 -27.54 6.12
C SER A 182 -13.78 -28.68 5.12
N ALA A 183 -12.62 -28.81 4.47
CA ALA A 183 -12.34 -29.82 3.45
C ALA A 183 -12.43 -31.28 3.95
N GLY A 184 -12.39 -31.50 5.27
CA GLY A 184 -12.64 -32.81 5.90
C GLY A 184 -14.12 -33.09 6.21
N GLU A 185 -15.01 -32.09 6.10
CA GLU A 185 -16.45 -32.28 6.24
C GLU A 185 -17.07 -32.52 4.86
N PHE A 186 -17.79 -33.63 4.71
CA PHE A 186 -18.55 -33.94 3.49
C PHE A 186 -20.07 -33.81 3.75
N PRO A 187 -20.59 -32.58 3.98
CA PRO A 187 -22.02 -32.37 4.20
C PRO A 187 -22.82 -32.71 2.93
N SER A 188 -24.00 -33.29 3.11
CA SER A 188 -24.98 -33.35 2.02
C SER A 188 -25.58 -31.96 1.76
N GLU A 189 -26.12 -31.75 0.57
CA GLU A 189 -26.93 -30.57 0.24
C GLU A 189 -28.13 -30.34 1.20
N GLU A 190 -28.61 -31.41 1.85
CA GLU A 190 -29.66 -31.34 2.87
C GLU A 190 -29.16 -30.74 4.21
N ALA A 191 -27.86 -30.85 4.52
CA ALA A 191 -27.28 -30.21 5.69
C ALA A 191 -27.33 -28.68 5.57
N VAL A 192 -26.98 -28.13 4.40
CA VAL A 192 -27.13 -26.68 4.10
C VAL A 192 -28.58 -26.24 4.32
N THR A 193 -29.52 -27.01 3.80
CA THR A 193 -30.96 -26.77 3.91
C THR A 193 -31.44 -26.82 5.37
N THR A 194 -30.87 -27.72 6.18
CA THR A 194 -31.15 -27.83 7.62
C THR A 194 -30.60 -26.64 8.41
N HIS A 195 -29.37 -26.20 8.13
CA HIS A 195 -28.79 -25.03 8.81
C HIS A 195 -29.52 -23.73 8.46
N ILE A 196 -29.93 -23.54 7.19
CA ILE A 196 -30.74 -22.37 6.81
C ILE A 196 -32.13 -22.40 7.47
N LYS A 197 -32.76 -23.57 7.60
CA LYS A 197 -34.02 -23.72 8.35
C LYS A 197 -33.86 -23.31 9.82
N THR A 198 -32.79 -23.73 10.48
CA THR A 198 -32.50 -23.38 11.89
C THR A 198 -32.14 -21.90 12.06
N LEU A 199 -31.37 -21.32 11.14
CA LEU A 199 -31.05 -19.89 11.10
C LEU A 199 -32.33 -19.05 11.00
N ARG A 200 -33.22 -19.37 10.05
CA ARG A 200 -34.54 -18.74 9.90
C ARG A 200 -35.40 -18.82 11.16
N GLN A 201 -35.41 -19.96 11.84
CA GLN A 201 -36.13 -20.13 13.10
C GLN A 201 -35.60 -19.22 14.21
N LYS A 202 -34.26 -19.10 14.34
CA LYS A 202 -33.64 -18.20 15.34
C LYS A 202 -33.88 -16.73 15.03
N LEU A 203 -33.78 -16.32 13.77
CA LEU A 203 -34.09 -14.96 13.31
C LEU A 203 -35.55 -14.60 13.59
N LYS A 204 -36.50 -15.50 13.27
CA LYS A 204 -37.92 -15.31 13.58
C LYS A 204 -38.19 -15.25 15.09
N ALA A 205 -37.51 -16.07 15.88
CA ALA A 205 -37.64 -16.06 17.34
C ALA A 205 -37.08 -14.78 17.99
N ALA A 206 -36.13 -14.10 17.33
CA ALA A 206 -35.60 -12.80 17.75
C ALA A 206 -36.52 -11.61 17.44
N GLY A 207 -37.59 -11.83 16.65
CA GLY A 207 -38.58 -10.80 16.33
C GLY A 207 -38.55 -10.29 14.89
N LEU A 208 -37.72 -10.82 14.00
CA LEU A 208 -37.71 -10.39 12.59
C LEU A 208 -39.09 -10.66 11.94
N PRO A 209 -39.76 -9.62 11.38
CA PRO A 209 -41.08 -9.77 10.77
C PRO A 209 -41.04 -10.42 9.38
N ILE A 210 -39.90 -10.31 8.69
CA ILE A 210 -39.66 -10.82 7.33
C ILE A 210 -38.43 -11.73 7.39
N ASP A 211 -38.50 -12.89 6.74
CA ASP A 211 -37.35 -13.78 6.54
C ASP A 211 -36.35 -13.13 5.56
N PRO A 212 -35.11 -12.81 5.97
CA PRO A 212 -34.13 -12.13 5.12
C PRO A 212 -33.54 -13.03 4.04
N ILE A 213 -33.61 -14.35 4.19
CA ILE A 213 -33.01 -15.30 3.23
C ILE A 213 -34.12 -15.81 2.33
N GLU A 214 -33.96 -15.70 1.01
CA GLU A 214 -34.87 -16.28 0.02
C GLU A 214 -34.39 -17.66 -0.43
N THR A 215 -35.34 -18.54 -0.78
CA THR A 215 -35.05 -19.85 -1.39
C THR A 215 -35.53 -19.85 -2.82
N LEU A 216 -34.59 -19.88 -3.75
CA LEU A 216 -34.86 -19.97 -5.18
C LEU A 216 -34.83 -21.45 -5.57
N TYR A 217 -36.01 -22.02 -5.80
CA TYR A 217 -36.18 -23.45 -6.10
C TYR A 217 -35.32 -23.88 -7.30
N GLY A 218 -34.44 -24.85 -7.08
CA GLY A 218 -33.51 -25.37 -8.10
C GLY A 218 -32.19 -24.60 -8.23
N LEU A 219 -32.08 -23.37 -7.72
CA LEU A 219 -30.89 -22.52 -7.86
C LEU A 219 -30.10 -22.37 -6.55
N GLY A 220 -30.78 -22.21 -5.41
CA GLY A 220 -30.13 -22.09 -4.10
C GLY A 220 -30.75 -21.02 -3.20
N TYR A 221 -29.90 -20.19 -2.60
CA TYR A 221 -30.27 -19.20 -1.59
C TYR A 221 -29.65 -17.83 -1.87
N GLN A 222 -30.34 -16.77 -1.47
CA GLN A 222 -29.95 -15.38 -1.70
C GLN A 222 -30.37 -14.51 -0.50
N LEU A 223 -29.61 -13.47 -0.16
CA LEU A 223 -30.11 -12.43 0.74
C LEU A 223 -31.13 -11.58 -0.02
N LYS A 224 -32.34 -11.41 0.52
CA LYS A 224 -33.33 -10.52 -0.08
C LYS A 224 -32.75 -9.10 -0.17
N PRO A 225 -32.96 -8.39 -1.30
CA PRO A 225 -32.62 -6.99 -1.36
C PRO A 225 -33.32 -6.25 -0.20
N LYS A 226 -32.59 -5.37 0.46
CA LYS A 226 -33.16 -4.38 1.40
C LYS A 226 -34.31 -3.70 0.65
N PRO A 227 -35.54 -3.57 1.19
CA PRO A 227 -36.70 -3.13 0.43
C PRO A 227 -36.43 -1.76 -0.21
N VAL A 228 -36.18 -1.78 -1.53
CA VAL A 228 -35.76 -0.62 -2.31
C VAL A 228 -36.96 0.31 -2.44
N GLN A 229 -36.83 1.53 -1.90
CA GLN A 229 -37.60 2.65 -2.44
C GLN A 229 -37.08 2.87 -3.86
N VAL A 230 -37.99 2.76 -4.82
CA VAL A 230 -37.68 2.63 -6.25
C VAL A 230 -36.73 3.72 -6.72
N GLU A 231 -35.50 3.32 -7.07
CA GLU A 231 -34.73 3.81 -8.22
C GLU A 231 -33.49 2.91 -8.43
N ASP A 232 -33.09 2.75 -9.69
CA ASP A 232 -31.83 2.21 -10.21
C ASP A 232 -31.48 0.69 -10.09
N MET A 233 -31.82 -0.04 -11.16
CA MET A 233 -31.10 -1.21 -11.72
C MET A 233 -31.00 -1.02 -13.25
N PRO A 234 -29.85 -1.26 -13.90
CA PRO A 234 -29.58 -2.48 -14.72
C PRO A 234 -28.14 -3.05 -14.55
N ILE A 235 -27.75 -4.34 -14.71
CA ILE A 235 -27.89 -5.39 -15.79
C ILE A 235 -26.83 -5.23 -16.92
N VAL A 236 -25.98 -6.21 -17.31
CA VAL A 236 -25.65 -7.59 -16.82
C VAL A 236 -24.43 -8.24 -17.59
N GLN A 237 -23.78 -9.32 -17.06
CA GLN A 237 -22.92 -10.37 -17.73
C GLN A 237 -21.51 -9.99 -18.31
N SER A 238 -20.35 -10.55 -17.88
CA SER A 238 -19.72 -11.91 -18.03
C SER A 238 -19.04 -12.20 -19.40
N VAL A 239 -17.76 -12.62 -19.49
CA VAL A 239 -17.28 -14.04 -19.65
C VAL A 239 -15.72 -14.11 -19.82
N ASP A 240 -15.05 -15.09 -19.18
CA ASP A 240 -13.86 -15.97 -19.52
C ASP A 240 -12.68 -15.51 -20.46
N ILE A 241 -11.44 -16.09 -20.54
CA ILE A 241 -10.89 -17.43 -20.15
C ILE A 241 -9.30 -17.48 -20.11
N THR A 242 -8.72 -18.32 -19.23
CA THR A 242 -7.35 -18.97 -19.18
C THR A 242 -5.99 -18.23 -19.26
N VAL A 243 -5.01 -18.79 -18.52
CA VAL A 243 -3.54 -18.60 -18.60
C VAL A 243 -2.83 -19.97 -18.55
N GLN A 244 -1.60 -20.11 -19.10
CA GLN A 244 -0.69 -21.25 -18.85
C GLN A 244 0.80 -20.82 -18.74
N PRO A 245 1.71 -21.67 -18.16
CA PRO A 245 2.74 -21.20 -17.21
C PRO A 245 4.20 -21.59 -17.59
N VAL A 246 5.13 -21.53 -16.60
CA VAL A 246 6.54 -22.06 -16.47
C VAL A 246 7.50 -20.93 -16.01
N ALA A 247 8.55 -21.07 -15.19
CA ALA A 247 8.94 -21.99 -14.08
C ALA A 247 10.11 -21.34 -13.27
N SER A 248 10.74 -22.02 -12.30
CA SER A 248 11.61 -21.45 -11.24
C SER A 248 13.04 -22.07 -11.13
N ILE A 249 14.10 -21.30 -10.80
CA ILE A 249 15.26 -21.72 -9.94
C ILE A 249 16.00 -20.46 -9.26
N PRO A 250 17.16 -20.50 -8.51
CA PRO A 250 17.29 -19.97 -7.11
C PRO A 250 18.34 -18.83 -6.82
N LEU A 251 18.27 -18.19 -5.64
CA LEU A 251 19.10 -17.04 -5.19
C LEU A 251 20.44 -17.39 -4.45
N PRO A 252 21.45 -16.48 -4.46
CA PRO A 252 22.54 -16.38 -3.47
C PRO A 252 22.48 -15.09 -2.59
N GLU A 253 23.24 -15.07 -1.49
CA GLU A 253 23.09 -14.19 -0.29
C GLU A 253 24.07 -12.98 -0.19
N ASP A 254 23.73 -12.08 0.74
CA ASP A 254 24.58 -11.17 1.56
C ASP A 254 25.68 -10.28 0.93
N ASP A 255 25.40 -8.96 0.87
CA ASP A 255 26.44 -7.89 0.94
C ASP A 255 25.85 -6.50 1.33
N LEU A 256 24.57 -6.24 1.03
CA LEU A 256 23.91 -4.92 1.17
C LEU A 256 23.74 -4.39 2.61
N ALA A 257 23.91 -5.21 3.64
CA ALA A 257 23.54 -4.84 5.02
C ALA A 257 24.54 -3.92 5.75
N GLN A 258 25.81 -3.88 5.34
CA GLN A 258 26.87 -3.28 6.18
C GLN A 258 27.05 -1.75 6.01
N SER A 259 26.63 -1.18 4.87
CA SER A 259 26.86 0.25 4.56
C SER A 259 26.00 1.20 5.40
N ASN A 260 24.68 0.95 5.46
CA ASN A 260 23.72 1.85 6.14
C ASN A 260 23.94 1.93 7.67
N ILE A 261 24.31 0.79 8.28
CA ILE A 261 24.51 0.67 9.73
C ILE A 261 25.56 1.68 10.24
N ALA A 262 26.64 1.92 9.49
CA ALA A 262 27.70 2.85 9.90
C ALA A 262 27.21 4.30 9.97
N ARG A 263 26.35 4.71 9.03
CA ARG A 263 25.81 6.08 8.94
C ARG A 263 24.79 6.38 10.04
N VAL A 264 23.92 5.42 10.37
CA VAL A 264 22.93 5.59 11.45
C VAL A 264 23.60 5.62 12.82
N GLN A 265 24.67 4.84 13.03
CA GLN A 265 25.47 4.89 14.26
C GLN A 265 26.11 6.26 14.51
N GLU A 266 26.55 6.99 13.47
CA GLU A 266 27.13 8.34 13.60
C GLU A 266 26.09 9.38 14.05
N ILE A 267 24.86 9.29 13.52
CA ILE A 267 23.75 10.17 13.88
C ILE A 267 23.26 9.85 15.28
N ILE A 268 23.12 8.57 15.64
CA ILE A 268 22.83 8.13 17.02
C ILE A 268 23.89 8.68 17.99
N ALA A 269 25.19 8.59 17.67
CA ALA A 269 26.25 9.13 18.53
C ALA A 269 26.19 10.67 18.68
N THR A 270 25.75 11.38 17.64
CA THR A 270 25.57 12.84 17.64
C THR A 270 24.34 13.26 18.46
N MET A 271 23.23 12.53 18.33
CA MET A 271 22.01 12.77 19.12
C MET A 271 22.18 12.32 20.58
N ALA A 272 22.93 11.26 20.86
CA ALA A 272 23.34 10.85 22.20
C ALA A 272 24.08 11.98 22.94
N LYS A 273 25.00 12.70 22.27
CA LYS A 273 25.66 13.89 22.85
C LYS A 273 24.66 15.01 23.18
N LYS A 274 23.65 15.25 22.33
CA LYS A 274 22.58 16.24 22.59
C LYS A 274 21.65 15.80 23.74
N LEU A 275 21.38 14.50 23.85
CA LEU A 275 20.59 13.95 24.96
C LEU A 275 21.32 14.14 26.28
N VAL A 276 22.61 13.77 26.36
CA VAL A 276 23.42 13.98 27.57
C VAL A 276 23.53 15.46 27.95
N ALA A 277 23.57 16.37 26.97
CA ALA A 277 23.55 17.81 27.21
C ALA A 277 22.19 18.38 27.67
N SER A 278 21.06 17.74 27.32
CA SER A 278 19.70 18.17 27.69
C SER A 278 19.12 17.42 28.91
N LEU A 279 19.70 16.28 29.27
CA LEU A 279 19.31 15.47 30.43
C LEU A 279 19.20 16.26 31.74
N PRO A 280 20.11 17.20 32.10
CA PRO A 280 19.97 17.98 33.34
C PRO A 280 18.70 18.83 33.40
N ALA A 281 18.20 19.31 32.25
CA ALA A 281 16.95 20.08 32.18
C ALA A 281 15.73 19.16 32.30
N LYS A 282 15.76 17.99 31.66
CA LYS A 282 14.69 16.97 31.78
C LYS A 282 14.58 16.42 33.20
N VAL A 283 15.73 16.15 33.85
CA VAL A 283 15.78 15.69 35.24
C VAL A 283 15.35 16.76 36.24
N ALA A 284 15.45 18.05 35.91
CA ALA A 284 14.94 19.12 36.77
C ALA A 284 13.43 19.01 37.03
N ILE A 285 12.64 18.56 36.04
CA ILE A 285 11.19 18.31 36.20
C ILE A 285 10.96 17.15 37.18
N LEU A 286 11.70 16.04 37.04
CA LEU A 286 11.62 14.91 37.97
C LEU A 286 12.05 15.29 39.40
N ARG A 287 13.03 16.20 39.54
CA ARG A 287 13.45 16.75 40.84
C ARG A 287 12.40 17.72 41.45
N GLN A 288 11.62 18.43 40.63
CA GLN A 288 10.46 19.22 41.10
C GLN A 288 9.34 18.31 41.62
N VAL A 289 9.01 17.23 40.91
CA VAL A 289 8.06 16.21 41.36
C VAL A 289 8.49 15.59 42.69
N LEU A 290 9.78 15.27 42.85
CA LEU A 290 10.34 14.79 44.12
C LEU A 290 10.16 15.82 45.26
N SER A 291 10.48 17.10 45.02
CA SER A 291 10.31 18.16 46.03
C SER A 291 8.85 18.34 46.44
N ALA A 292 7.91 18.28 45.49
CA ALA A 292 6.48 18.36 45.76
C ALA A 292 5.96 17.13 46.52
N LEU A 293 6.56 15.96 46.28
CA LEU A 293 6.26 14.72 47.00
C LEU A 293 6.78 14.75 48.45
N GLU A 294 8.00 15.22 48.68
CA GLU A 294 8.58 15.38 50.02
C GLU A 294 7.79 16.40 50.87
N GLU A 295 7.26 17.46 50.26
CA GLU A 295 6.38 18.42 50.92
C GLU A 295 4.93 17.91 51.11
N GLY A 296 4.57 16.77 50.52
CA GLY A 296 3.20 16.24 50.55
C GLY A 296 2.18 17.07 49.75
N LYS A 297 2.63 17.82 48.74
CA LYS A 297 1.83 18.76 47.93
C LYS A 297 1.80 18.40 46.44
N LEU A 298 2.19 17.19 46.05
CA LEU A 298 2.17 16.76 44.65
C LEU A 298 0.74 16.83 44.09
N ASP A 299 0.51 17.79 43.19
CA ASP A 299 -0.76 17.93 42.48
C ASP A 299 -0.85 16.98 41.27
N ALA A 300 -2.03 16.94 40.64
CA ALA A 300 -2.28 16.02 39.54
C ALA A 300 -1.54 16.42 38.26
N ASP A 301 -1.31 17.72 38.06
CA ASP A 301 -0.77 18.29 36.82
C ASP A 301 0.76 18.11 36.77
N LEU A 302 1.47 18.47 37.84
CA LEU A 302 2.93 18.25 37.98
C LEU A 302 3.28 16.75 38.00
N ARG A 303 2.41 15.90 38.57
CA ARG A 303 2.55 14.43 38.47
C ARG A 303 2.44 13.95 37.02
N ASN A 304 1.48 14.48 36.26
CA ASN A 304 1.30 14.13 34.85
C ASN A 304 2.46 14.64 33.99
N GLU A 305 2.98 15.85 34.27
CA GLU A 305 4.17 16.40 33.62
C GLU A 305 5.41 15.52 33.86
N GLY A 306 5.63 15.07 35.10
CA GLY A 306 6.68 14.11 35.43
C GLY A 306 6.52 12.74 34.76
N TYR A 307 5.29 12.23 34.68
CA TYR A 307 4.96 10.99 33.98
C TYR A 307 5.29 11.09 32.48
N MET A 308 4.87 12.18 31.83
CA MET A 308 5.18 12.43 30.41
C MET A 308 6.68 12.59 30.15
N GLU A 309 7.41 13.26 31.04
CA GLU A 309 8.86 13.41 30.86
C GLU A 309 9.61 12.07 31.06
N ALA A 310 9.16 11.23 32.00
CA ALA A 310 9.66 9.86 32.14
C ALA A 310 9.37 9.03 30.87
N HIS A 311 8.17 9.14 30.28
CA HIS A 311 7.80 8.47 29.04
C HIS A 311 8.74 8.82 27.87
N ARG A 312 8.99 10.13 27.65
CA ARG A 312 9.94 10.63 26.63
C ARG A 312 11.36 10.11 26.87
N LEU A 313 11.80 10.03 28.13
CA LEU A 313 13.12 9.52 28.49
C LEU A 313 13.28 8.02 28.15
N ILE A 314 12.24 7.20 28.28
CA ILE A 314 12.29 5.77 27.89
C ILE A 314 12.59 5.63 26.39
N GLY A 315 11.86 6.38 25.55
CA GLY A 315 12.02 6.36 24.09
C GLY A 315 13.36 6.93 23.65
N SER A 316 13.68 8.15 24.08
CA SER A 316 14.91 8.85 23.69
C SER A 316 16.20 8.17 24.20
N MET A 317 16.24 7.70 25.46
CA MET A 317 17.40 6.95 25.96
C MET A 317 17.52 5.57 25.32
N GLY A 318 16.39 4.89 25.06
CA GLY A 318 16.38 3.57 24.44
C GLY A 318 16.93 3.61 23.01
N SER A 319 16.35 4.46 22.15
CA SER A 319 16.72 4.56 20.74
C SER A 319 18.10 5.20 20.50
N LEU A 320 18.67 5.88 21.51
CA LEU A 320 20.01 6.49 21.44
C LEU A 320 21.11 5.66 22.13
N GLY A 321 20.85 4.39 22.46
CA GLY A 321 21.87 3.44 22.92
C GLY A 321 22.15 3.45 24.43
N PHE A 322 21.23 3.97 25.25
CA PHE A 322 21.31 3.98 26.73
C PHE A 322 20.26 3.02 27.35
N PRO A 323 20.39 1.69 27.20
CA PRO A 323 19.38 0.73 27.67
C PRO A 323 19.21 0.73 29.19
N ILE A 324 20.28 1.03 29.94
CA ILE A 324 20.23 1.17 31.41
C ILE A 324 19.38 2.40 31.79
N GLY A 325 19.63 3.56 31.16
CA GLY A 325 18.86 4.78 31.37
C GLY A 325 17.38 4.62 30.99
N SER A 326 17.08 4.00 29.85
CA SER A 326 15.71 3.67 29.41
C SER A 326 14.99 2.77 30.44
N THR A 327 15.69 1.82 31.06
CA THR A 327 15.13 0.94 32.09
C THR A 327 14.83 1.71 33.39
N ILE A 328 15.70 2.64 33.79
CA ILE A 328 15.50 3.48 34.98
C ILE A 328 14.35 4.47 34.74
N ALA A 329 14.27 5.08 33.55
CA ALA A 329 13.16 5.95 33.16
C ALA A 329 11.81 5.22 33.22
N ARG A 330 11.75 3.93 32.83
CA ARG A 330 10.55 3.10 32.95
C ARG A 330 10.14 2.85 34.41
N GLN A 331 11.09 2.66 35.32
CA GLN A 331 10.78 2.54 36.75
C GLN A 331 10.22 3.85 37.33
N ILE A 332 10.71 5.00 36.86
CA ILE A 332 10.17 6.32 37.25
C ILE A 332 8.75 6.50 36.68
N GLU A 333 8.49 6.13 35.41
CA GLU A 333 7.16 6.17 34.81
C GLU A 333 6.16 5.28 35.56
N GLU A 334 6.51 4.02 35.84
CA GLU A 334 5.67 3.08 36.59
C GLU A 334 5.31 3.61 37.99
N MET A 335 6.24 4.31 38.65
CA MET A 335 5.98 4.98 39.93
C MET A 335 5.00 6.16 39.81
N LEU A 336 5.00 6.91 38.70
CA LEU A 336 4.14 8.09 38.54
C LEU A 336 2.73 7.77 38.03
N LYS A 337 2.44 6.48 37.76
CA LYS A 337 1.14 5.98 37.30
C LYS A 337 0.07 6.05 38.42
N SER A 338 -1.21 5.88 38.03
CA SER A 338 -2.41 6.43 38.69
C SER A 338 -2.60 6.16 40.20
N ASP A 339 -2.07 5.07 40.76
CA ASP A 339 -2.33 4.57 42.12
C ASP A 339 -1.20 4.87 43.15
N PHE A 340 -0.41 5.93 42.91
CA PHE A 340 0.73 6.26 43.77
C PHE A 340 0.33 6.64 45.22
N SER A 341 0.83 5.87 46.19
CA SER A 341 0.61 6.12 47.61
C SER A 341 1.64 7.11 48.17
N LEU A 342 1.17 8.12 48.92
CA LEU A 342 1.97 9.16 49.58
C LEU A 342 2.74 8.64 50.82
N LEU A 343 3.65 7.69 50.60
CA LEU A 343 4.54 7.12 51.62
C LEU A 343 5.96 7.70 51.47
N PRO A 344 6.61 8.15 52.57
CA PRO A 344 7.98 8.72 52.52
C PRO A 344 9.03 7.80 51.88
N SER A 345 8.85 6.48 51.99
CA SER A 345 9.70 5.46 51.35
C SER A 345 9.78 5.61 49.82
N ASN A 346 8.76 6.19 49.19
CA ASN A 346 8.70 6.31 47.75
C ASN A 346 9.48 7.54 47.24
N ALA A 347 9.67 8.55 48.09
CA ALA A 347 10.54 9.70 47.78
C ALA A 347 12.02 9.29 47.78
N GLU A 348 12.46 8.50 48.77
CA GLU A 348 13.82 7.94 48.81
C GLU A 348 14.11 7.05 47.59
N LEU A 349 13.13 6.23 47.17
CA LEU A 349 13.24 5.40 45.97
C LEU A 349 13.34 6.25 44.68
N LEU A 350 12.49 7.27 44.54
CA LEU A 350 12.49 8.17 43.39
C LEU A 350 13.80 8.98 43.30
N LEU A 351 14.30 9.51 44.42
CA LEU A 351 15.59 10.19 44.49
C LEU A 351 16.74 9.28 44.03
N LYS A 352 16.72 8.00 44.44
CA LYS A 352 17.71 7.03 44.00
C LYS A 352 17.65 6.81 42.48
N LEU A 353 16.46 6.57 41.93
CA LEU A 353 16.28 6.36 40.48
C LEU A 353 16.73 7.58 39.67
N ILE A 354 16.42 8.80 40.13
CA ILE A 354 16.88 10.04 39.48
C ILE A 354 18.41 10.12 39.42
N ASN A 355 19.11 9.79 40.51
CA ASN A 355 20.57 9.82 40.55
C ASN A 355 21.20 8.68 39.71
N ASP A 356 20.60 7.48 39.72
CA ASP A 356 21.04 6.35 38.89
C ASP A 356 20.83 6.66 37.38
N LEU A 357 19.78 7.43 37.03
CA LEU A 357 19.52 7.92 35.66
C LEU A 357 20.61 8.88 35.18
N GLU A 358 20.95 9.89 35.99
CA GLU A 358 22.05 10.84 35.71
C GLU A 358 23.41 10.15 35.56
N ALA A 359 23.64 9.04 36.25
CA ALA A 359 24.89 8.27 36.18
C ALA A 359 25.04 7.39 34.91
N SER A 360 23.96 7.18 34.14
CA SER A 360 23.91 6.21 33.03
C SER A 360 24.48 6.69 31.69
N THR A 361 25.14 7.85 31.64
CA THR A 361 25.37 8.64 30.42
C THR A 361 26.66 8.35 29.63
N ASN A 362 27.36 7.24 29.85
CA ASN A 362 28.63 6.92 29.14
C ASN A 362 28.39 6.09 27.86
N PRO A 363 28.62 6.64 26.65
CA PRO A 363 28.51 5.88 25.39
C PRO A 363 29.75 4.97 25.15
N ILE A 364 29.56 3.89 24.39
CA ILE A 364 30.54 2.79 24.27
C ILE A 364 31.39 2.83 22.97
N CYS A 365 31.01 3.58 21.93
CA CYS A 365 31.69 3.55 20.62
C CYS A 365 32.49 4.82 20.27
N PRO A 366 33.73 4.69 19.73
CA PRO A 366 34.49 5.78 19.11
C PRO A 366 34.08 6.02 17.64
N VAL A 367 34.35 7.22 17.11
CA VAL A 367 33.88 7.71 15.79
C VAL A 367 35.06 8.14 14.90
N PRO A 368 35.12 7.74 13.61
CA PRO A 368 35.98 8.34 12.58
C PRO A 368 35.29 9.53 11.87
N GLU A 369 36.05 10.50 11.33
CA GLU A 369 35.50 11.72 10.68
C GLU A 369 35.13 11.53 9.20
N ALA A 370 34.07 12.22 8.75
CA ALA A 370 33.48 12.11 7.42
C ALA A 370 33.77 13.29 6.45
N PRO A 371 33.75 13.08 5.12
CA PRO A 371 33.66 14.14 4.11
C PRO A 371 32.20 14.59 3.89
N LYS A 372 32.00 15.77 3.27
CA LYS A 372 30.68 16.38 3.01
C LYS A 372 30.41 16.55 1.52
N PHE A 373 29.15 16.33 1.10
CA PHE A 373 28.66 16.72 -0.23
C PHE A 373 27.28 17.39 -0.18
N GLN A 374 27.00 18.22 -1.19
CA GLN A 374 25.74 18.94 -1.43
C GLN A 374 25.27 18.59 -2.85
N PHE A 375 23.95 18.50 -3.07
CA PHE A 375 23.37 18.29 -4.39
C PHE A 375 22.73 19.56 -4.96
N GLN A 376 22.86 19.72 -6.29
CA GLN A 376 22.11 20.64 -7.13
C GLN A 376 21.54 19.83 -8.30
N HIS A 377 20.29 20.07 -8.72
CA HIS A 377 19.67 19.40 -9.87
C HIS A 377 19.09 20.42 -10.85
N SER A 378 19.46 20.33 -12.13
CA SER A 378 18.68 20.82 -13.27
C SER A 378 19.26 20.40 -14.63
N HIS A 379 19.11 19.13 -15.03
CA HIS A 379 19.49 18.65 -16.39
C HIS A 379 18.44 17.68 -16.99
N LEU A 380 18.47 17.52 -18.31
CA LEU A 380 17.66 16.54 -19.06
C LEU A 380 18.15 15.11 -18.78
N PRO A 381 17.26 14.10 -18.73
CA PRO A 381 17.61 12.74 -18.36
C PRO A 381 18.60 12.13 -19.36
N LEU A 382 19.59 11.41 -18.84
CA LEU A 382 20.67 10.79 -19.61
C LEU A 382 20.50 9.26 -19.67
N LEU A 383 20.34 8.75 -20.89
CA LEU A 383 20.35 7.33 -21.25
C LEU A 383 21.75 6.93 -21.72
N LEU A 384 22.38 6.00 -21.02
CA LEU A 384 23.65 5.36 -21.42
C LEU A 384 23.37 4.05 -22.17
N ILE A 385 23.88 3.90 -23.39
CA ILE A 385 23.68 2.71 -24.24
C ILE A 385 24.97 1.91 -24.35
N MET A 386 24.88 0.63 -23.93
CA MET A 386 25.87 -0.43 -24.12
C MET A 386 25.30 -1.50 -25.08
N ASP A 387 25.32 -1.21 -26.38
CA ASP A 387 24.86 -2.12 -27.43
C ASP A 387 25.84 -2.05 -28.62
N GLY A 388 26.17 -3.22 -29.19
CA GLY A 388 27.10 -3.35 -30.32
C GLY A 388 26.46 -3.14 -31.70
N ASP A 389 25.13 -3.00 -31.79
CA ASP A 389 24.43 -2.72 -33.04
C ASP A 389 24.41 -1.20 -33.35
N ALA A 390 25.39 -0.77 -34.14
CA ALA A 390 25.53 0.62 -34.57
C ALA A 390 24.31 1.17 -35.33
N ASN A 391 23.52 0.33 -36.02
CA ASN A 391 22.31 0.80 -36.70
C ASN A 391 21.18 1.06 -35.70
N CYS A 392 20.96 0.11 -34.78
CA CYS A 392 19.97 0.24 -33.71
C CYS A 392 20.27 1.47 -32.84
N ASN A 393 21.54 1.68 -32.48
CA ASN A 393 21.97 2.84 -31.70
C ASN A 393 21.68 4.18 -32.39
N GLN A 394 21.91 4.26 -33.71
CA GLN A 394 21.63 5.47 -34.49
C GLN A 394 20.12 5.76 -34.64
N GLU A 395 19.30 4.70 -34.73
CA GLU A 395 17.84 4.82 -34.69
C GLU A 395 17.34 5.30 -33.31
N ILE A 396 17.91 4.78 -32.22
CA ILE A 396 17.60 5.22 -30.84
C ILE A 396 18.02 6.67 -30.61
N GLU A 397 19.22 7.08 -31.05
CA GLU A 397 19.67 8.47 -30.93
C GLU A 397 18.71 9.42 -31.67
N THR A 398 18.39 9.10 -32.93
CA THR A 398 17.46 9.91 -33.74
C THR A 398 16.06 10.00 -33.13
N ALA A 399 15.54 8.89 -32.58
CA ALA A 399 14.23 8.88 -31.95
C ALA A 399 14.24 9.59 -30.58
N SER A 400 15.34 9.53 -29.82
CA SER A 400 15.46 10.09 -28.46
C SER A 400 15.25 11.60 -28.39
N GLU A 401 15.57 12.34 -29.46
CA GLU A 401 15.27 13.78 -29.59
C GLU A 401 13.77 14.07 -29.43
N THR A 402 12.90 13.15 -29.89
CA THR A 402 11.44 13.28 -29.80
C THR A 402 10.93 12.99 -28.37
N PHE A 403 11.64 12.12 -27.63
CA PHE A 403 11.33 11.79 -26.24
C PHE A 403 11.99 12.74 -25.22
N GLY A 404 12.85 13.67 -25.67
CA GLY A 404 13.54 14.62 -24.80
C GLY A 404 14.62 14.00 -23.89
N ILE A 405 15.17 12.85 -24.30
CA ILE A 405 16.20 12.11 -23.57
C ILE A 405 17.56 12.39 -24.21
N ARG A 406 18.59 12.64 -23.40
CA ARG A 406 19.99 12.69 -23.87
C ARG A 406 20.50 11.26 -24.02
N VAL A 407 21.11 10.92 -25.14
CA VAL A 407 21.76 9.61 -25.35
C VAL A 407 23.27 9.77 -25.33
N GLN A 408 23.95 8.81 -24.69
CA GLN A 408 25.39 8.59 -24.80
C GLN A 408 25.64 7.10 -25.08
N MET A 409 26.51 6.79 -26.02
CA MET A 409 26.88 5.41 -26.40
C MET A 409 28.27 5.08 -25.88
N VAL A 410 28.49 3.84 -25.44
CA VAL A 410 29.79 3.35 -24.98
C VAL A 410 30.09 1.97 -25.54
N GLU A 411 31.31 1.79 -26.06
CA GLU A 411 31.78 0.56 -26.71
C GLU A 411 32.46 -0.42 -25.75
N ASP A 412 32.77 0.01 -24.52
CA ASP A 412 33.38 -0.83 -23.48
C ASP A 412 32.91 -0.47 -22.05
N LEU A 413 33.07 -1.41 -21.12
CA LEU A 413 32.64 -1.29 -19.73
C LEU A 413 33.52 -0.35 -18.88
N ALA A 414 34.78 -0.13 -19.25
CA ALA A 414 35.67 0.77 -18.52
C ALA A 414 35.26 2.23 -18.76
N THR A 415 34.97 2.58 -20.01
CA THR A 415 34.40 3.85 -20.44
C THR A 415 33.01 4.06 -19.83
N ALA A 416 32.16 3.03 -19.78
CA ALA A 416 30.89 3.08 -19.06
C ALA A 416 31.08 3.48 -17.58
N LYS A 417 32.02 2.85 -16.86
CA LYS A 417 32.31 3.16 -15.45
C LYS A 417 32.83 4.60 -15.26
N GLU A 418 33.70 5.08 -16.15
CA GLU A 418 34.19 6.48 -16.10
C GLU A 418 33.06 7.48 -16.36
N MET A 419 32.14 7.19 -17.29
CA MET A 419 31.00 8.06 -17.59
C MET A 419 29.93 8.04 -16.49
N ILE A 420 29.65 6.87 -15.89
CA ILE A 420 28.76 6.76 -14.73
C ILE A 420 29.32 7.56 -13.54
N ALA A 421 30.64 7.53 -13.31
CA ALA A 421 31.29 8.31 -12.26
C ALA A 421 31.30 9.83 -12.51
N ASN A 422 31.27 10.28 -13.78
CA ASN A 422 31.41 11.69 -14.16
C ASN A 422 30.08 12.41 -14.44
N GLU A 423 29.15 11.82 -15.19
CA GLU A 423 27.85 12.43 -15.56
C GLU A 423 26.61 11.76 -14.94
N SER A 424 26.76 10.60 -14.29
CA SER A 424 25.68 9.84 -13.62
C SER A 424 24.38 9.70 -14.44
N PRO A 425 24.28 8.69 -15.34
CA PRO A 425 23.09 8.51 -16.16
C PRO A 425 21.83 8.18 -15.33
N ASP A 426 20.68 8.64 -15.80
CA ASP A 426 19.38 8.37 -15.19
C ASP A 426 18.86 6.95 -15.49
N VAL A 427 19.36 6.32 -16.56
CA VAL A 427 18.98 4.99 -17.02
C VAL A 427 20.07 4.38 -17.93
N ILE A 428 20.23 3.06 -17.87
CA ILE A 428 21.18 2.30 -18.68
C ILE A 428 20.40 1.36 -19.61
N LEU A 429 20.81 1.27 -20.88
CA LEU A 429 20.38 0.26 -21.84
C LEU A 429 21.55 -0.68 -22.13
N LEU A 430 21.38 -1.99 -21.95
CA LEU A 430 22.45 -2.98 -22.03
C LEU A 430 22.04 -4.15 -22.94
N ASP A 431 22.78 -4.39 -24.02
CA ASP A 431 22.65 -5.61 -24.82
C ASP A 431 23.46 -6.76 -24.23
N MET A 432 22.81 -7.91 -24.07
CA MET A 432 23.43 -9.17 -23.64
C MET A 432 24.41 -9.76 -24.67
N LEU A 433 24.49 -9.21 -25.90
CA LEU A 433 25.46 -9.58 -26.93
C LEU A 433 26.70 -8.66 -27.00
N PHE A 434 26.89 -7.77 -26.01
CA PHE A 434 28.02 -6.85 -25.97
C PHE A 434 29.40 -7.55 -26.09
N PRO A 435 30.41 -6.98 -26.78
CA PRO A 435 31.49 -7.78 -27.37
C PRO A 435 32.51 -8.39 -26.39
N ASP A 436 32.59 -7.90 -25.14
CA ASP A 436 33.59 -8.36 -24.18
C ASP A 436 33.09 -9.49 -23.26
N SER A 437 33.53 -10.71 -23.60
CA SER A 437 33.56 -11.94 -22.78
C SER A 437 32.23 -12.67 -22.50
N THR A 438 32.02 -13.73 -23.27
CA THR A 438 30.93 -14.73 -23.12
C THR A 438 30.87 -15.44 -21.75
N ASP A 439 31.95 -15.41 -20.96
CA ASP A 439 32.00 -15.99 -19.61
C ASP A 439 31.61 -15.01 -18.48
N ASN A 440 31.29 -13.73 -18.80
CA ASN A 440 31.34 -12.63 -17.83
C ASN A 440 30.03 -11.82 -17.75
N ARG A 441 28.94 -12.29 -18.39
CA ARG A 441 27.61 -11.64 -18.40
C ARG A 441 27.05 -11.33 -17.00
N VAL A 442 27.27 -12.25 -16.06
CA VAL A 442 26.84 -12.10 -14.65
C VAL A 442 27.64 -10.98 -13.97
N THR A 443 28.94 -10.93 -14.22
CA THR A 443 29.88 -9.98 -13.63
C THR A 443 29.53 -8.52 -13.97
N VAL A 444 29.13 -8.23 -15.21
CA VAL A 444 28.71 -6.87 -15.61
C VAL A 444 27.46 -6.43 -14.84
N LEU A 445 26.48 -7.32 -14.69
CA LEU A 445 25.25 -7.04 -13.94
C LEU A 445 25.49 -6.97 -12.42
N ASP A 446 26.43 -7.75 -11.89
CA ASP A 446 26.86 -7.66 -10.49
C ASP A 446 27.56 -6.34 -10.20
N GLU A 447 28.49 -5.91 -11.05
CA GLU A 447 29.21 -4.64 -10.91
C GLU A 447 28.28 -3.42 -11.06
N LEU A 448 27.30 -3.47 -11.98
CA LEU A 448 26.27 -2.42 -12.10
C LEU A 448 25.30 -2.41 -10.90
N ALA A 449 24.95 -3.58 -10.35
CA ALA A 449 24.08 -3.68 -9.17
C ALA A 449 24.77 -3.25 -7.86
N GLN A 450 26.11 -3.23 -7.82
CA GLN A 450 26.93 -2.72 -6.71
C GLN A 450 27.12 -1.19 -6.74
N TRP A 451 26.66 -0.49 -7.78
CA TRP A 451 26.85 0.95 -7.92
C TRP A 451 25.86 1.77 -7.06
N GLU A 452 26.37 2.78 -6.34
CA GLU A 452 25.56 3.76 -5.61
C GLU A 452 25.76 5.18 -6.17
N PRO A 453 24.68 5.95 -6.47
CA PRO A 453 23.27 5.55 -6.41
C PRO A 453 22.92 4.49 -7.47
N LYS A 454 21.92 3.66 -7.18
CA LYS A 454 21.43 2.61 -8.09
C LYS A 454 20.74 3.23 -9.31
N ILE A 455 21.16 2.80 -10.50
CA ILE A 455 20.65 3.31 -11.79
C ILE A 455 19.77 2.23 -12.45
N PRO A 456 18.52 2.53 -12.85
CA PRO A 456 17.65 1.56 -13.51
C PRO A 456 18.26 1.10 -14.83
N THR A 457 18.20 -0.21 -15.10
CA THR A 457 18.83 -0.82 -16.28
C THR A 457 17.80 -1.58 -17.12
N LEU A 458 17.68 -1.25 -18.40
CA LEU A 458 16.90 -2.00 -19.39
C LEU A 458 17.83 -2.95 -20.14
N ILE A 459 17.54 -4.25 -20.11
CA ILE A 459 18.35 -5.29 -20.74
C ILE A 459 17.69 -5.76 -22.04
N MET A 460 18.44 -5.71 -23.12
CA MET A 460 18.07 -6.26 -24.43
C MET A 460 18.67 -7.66 -24.58
N THR A 461 17.90 -8.61 -25.12
CA THR A 461 18.42 -9.96 -25.47
C THR A 461 17.76 -10.50 -26.73
N ALA A 462 18.55 -11.18 -27.58
CA ALA A 462 18.07 -11.88 -28.77
C ALA A 462 17.56 -13.30 -28.48
N THR A 463 17.75 -13.81 -27.27
CA THR A 463 17.23 -15.10 -26.81
C THR A 463 16.49 -14.91 -25.51
N GLY A 464 15.15 -14.97 -25.55
CA GLY A 464 14.24 -14.85 -24.39
C GLY A 464 14.30 -16.03 -23.41
N GLY A 465 15.50 -16.47 -23.04
CA GLY A 465 15.73 -17.56 -22.09
C GLY A 465 15.17 -17.23 -20.72
N LEU A 466 14.54 -18.22 -20.07
CA LEU A 466 14.04 -18.10 -18.71
C LEU A 466 15.17 -17.71 -17.74
N ASP A 467 16.38 -18.25 -17.93
CA ASP A 467 17.54 -18.01 -17.08
C ASP A 467 18.00 -16.54 -17.10
N ASP A 468 18.05 -15.91 -18.28
CA ASP A 468 18.37 -14.49 -18.45
C ASP A 468 17.32 -13.62 -17.73
N ARG A 469 16.04 -13.88 -17.98
CA ARG A 469 14.91 -13.16 -17.36
C ARG A 469 14.90 -13.30 -15.83
N VAL A 470 15.19 -14.50 -15.32
CA VAL A 470 15.29 -14.77 -13.87
C VAL A 470 16.52 -14.12 -13.26
N MET A 471 17.66 -14.06 -13.96
CA MET A 471 18.89 -13.45 -13.47
C MET A 471 18.69 -11.99 -13.09
N ALA A 472 18.15 -11.15 -13.99
CA ALA A 472 18.02 -9.73 -13.69
C ALA A 472 16.77 -9.37 -12.87
N ALA A 473 15.73 -10.22 -12.89
CA ALA A 473 14.60 -10.09 -11.95
C ALA A 473 15.07 -10.18 -10.48
N ARG A 474 16.06 -11.03 -10.16
CA ARG A 474 16.67 -11.10 -8.81
C ARG A 474 17.43 -9.85 -8.40
N LYS A 475 17.85 -9.00 -9.35
CA LYS A 475 18.59 -7.76 -9.07
C LYS A 475 17.67 -6.56 -8.80
N GLY A 476 16.35 -6.70 -8.96
CA GLY A 476 15.32 -5.72 -8.55
C GLY A 476 15.29 -4.40 -9.35
N ILE A 477 16.35 -4.07 -10.07
CA ILE A 477 16.60 -2.79 -10.74
C ILE A 477 16.48 -2.92 -12.29
N CYS A 478 16.38 -4.16 -12.78
CA CYS A 478 16.48 -4.48 -14.21
C CYS A 478 15.13 -4.76 -14.86
N SER A 479 14.86 -4.11 -15.99
CA SER A 479 13.73 -4.40 -16.89
C SER A 479 14.24 -5.13 -18.14
N PHE A 480 13.35 -5.77 -18.91
CA PHE A 480 13.71 -6.60 -20.07
C PHE A 480 12.93 -6.26 -21.34
N ILE A 481 13.61 -6.38 -22.48
CA ILE A 481 13.03 -6.27 -23.82
C ILE A 481 13.67 -7.32 -24.77
N GLU A 482 12.87 -7.98 -25.60
CA GLU A 482 13.30 -9.09 -26.48
C GLU A 482 13.57 -8.60 -27.91
N LYS A 483 14.82 -8.68 -28.39
CA LYS A 483 15.14 -8.36 -29.78
C LYS A 483 14.46 -9.37 -30.74
N PRO A 484 13.91 -8.95 -31.90
CA PRO A 484 13.93 -7.59 -32.43
C PRO A 484 12.79 -6.71 -31.89
N THR A 485 13.16 -5.53 -31.38
CA THR A 485 12.25 -4.43 -30.99
C THR A 485 12.66 -3.16 -31.72
N SER A 486 11.71 -2.23 -31.91
CA SER A 486 12.01 -0.93 -32.52
C SER A 486 12.66 0.03 -31.52
N ALA A 487 13.41 1.01 -32.03
CA ALA A 487 13.94 2.11 -31.22
C ALA A 487 12.84 2.85 -30.43
N GLU A 488 11.63 2.94 -30.98
CA GLU A 488 10.47 3.57 -30.35
C GLU A 488 9.92 2.75 -29.18
N GLU A 489 9.85 1.42 -29.28
CA GLU A 489 9.42 0.52 -28.19
C GLU A 489 10.44 0.49 -27.03
N ILE A 490 11.74 0.59 -27.36
CA ILE A 490 12.82 0.74 -26.40
C ILE A 490 12.68 2.08 -25.66
N LEU A 491 12.51 3.20 -26.38
CA LEU A 491 12.39 4.54 -25.78
C LEU A 491 11.09 4.73 -25.00
N ASP A 492 9.99 4.10 -25.41
CA ASP A 492 8.77 4.02 -24.61
C ASP A 492 9.02 3.29 -23.28
N THR A 493 9.62 2.09 -23.34
CA THR A 493 9.97 1.31 -22.15
C THR A 493 10.89 2.09 -21.21
N VAL A 494 11.91 2.77 -21.75
CA VAL A 494 12.79 3.68 -20.99
C VAL A 494 12.01 4.84 -20.37
N SER A 495 11.09 5.46 -21.13
CA SER A 495 10.27 6.57 -20.64
C SER A 495 9.33 6.15 -19.50
N GLN A 496 8.74 4.95 -19.59
CA GLN A 496 7.92 4.37 -18.52
C GLN A 496 8.75 4.05 -17.27
N ILE A 497 10.00 3.58 -17.43
CA ILE A 497 10.94 3.36 -16.32
C ILE A 497 11.29 4.70 -15.66
N LEU A 498 11.71 5.70 -16.44
CA LEU A 498 12.05 7.04 -15.94
C LEU A 498 10.87 7.72 -15.24
N TYR A 499 9.65 7.60 -15.78
CA TYR A 499 8.43 8.14 -15.16
C TYR A 499 8.13 7.45 -13.82
N ARG A 500 8.19 6.10 -13.77
CA ARG A 500 7.98 5.34 -12.52
C ARG A 500 9.05 5.63 -11.48
N TRP A 501 10.30 5.81 -11.90
CA TRP A 501 11.44 6.06 -11.01
C TRP A 501 11.41 7.48 -10.43
N ARG A 502 11.10 8.49 -11.25
CA ARG A 502 11.05 9.90 -10.80
C ARG A 502 9.81 10.27 -9.98
N ASN A 503 8.67 9.61 -10.21
CA ASN A 503 7.39 10.01 -9.59
C ASN A 503 6.90 9.11 -8.43
N ASN A 504 7.71 8.16 -7.95
CA ASN A 504 7.27 7.18 -6.95
C ASN A 504 8.21 7.07 -5.73
N ARG A 505 8.48 8.19 -5.05
CA ARG A 505 8.88 8.12 -3.63
C ARG A 505 7.64 7.83 -2.80
N TYR A 506 7.68 6.80 -1.96
CA TYR A 506 6.63 6.54 -0.99
C TYR A 506 6.60 7.64 0.05
N LYS A 507 5.44 8.25 0.28
CA LYS A 507 5.30 9.30 1.30
C LYS A 507 4.94 8.67 2.63
N VAL A 508 5.83 8.77 3.62
CA VAL A 508 5.60 8.25 4.96
C VAL A 508 5.41 9.42 5.92
N MET A 509 4.19 9.56 6.45
CA MET A 509 3.87 10.58 7.45
C MET A 509 4.12 10.03 8.85
N ILE A 510 4.79 10.82 9.70
CA ILE A 510 5.24 10.42 11.04
C ILE A 510 4.71 11.44 12.05
N VAL A 511 3.98 10.98 13.06
CA VAL A 511 3.37 11.82 14.09
C VAL A 511 3.82 11.35 15.48
N ASP A 512 4.61 12.17 16.18
CA ASP A 512 5.19 11.91 17.51
C ASP A 512 5.49 13.28 18.16
N ASP A 513 5.24 13.46 19.47
CA ASP A 513 5.45 14.76 20.13
C ASP A 513 6.93 15.03 20.48
N ASP A 514 7.75 13.98 20.54
CA ASP A 514 9.19 14.07 20.82
C ASP A 514 9.97 14.41 19.53
N PRO A 515 10.53 15.64 19.42
CA PRO A 515 11.27 16.05 18.23
C PRO A 515 12.56 15.23 18.02
N MET A 516 13.08 14.57 19.07
CA MET A 516 14.23 13.66 18.93
C MET A 516 13.82 12.35 18.24
N ILE A 517 12.62 11.83 18.52
CA ILE A 517 12.12 10.61 17.89
C ILE A 517 11.76 10.88 16.43
N LEU A 518 11.11 12.02 16.14
CA LEU A 518 10.84 12.46 14.77
C LEU A 518 12.12 12.55 13.92
N GLU A 519 13.18 13.18 14.44
CA GLU A 519 14.44 13.36 13.69
C GLU A 519 15.17 12.02 13.48
N VAL A 520 15.16 11.12 14.47
CA VAL A 520 15.72 9.76 14.34
C VAL A 520 14.95 8.95 13.28
N LEU A 521 13.62 8.92 13.37
CA LEU A 521 12.77 8.21 12.41
C LEU A 521 12.91 8.76 11.00
N ARG A 522 12.92 10.08 10.86
CA ARG A 522 13.14 10.75 9.58
C ARG A 522 14.48 10.35 8.99
N SER A 523 15.55 10.34 9.79
CA SER A 523 16.87 9.92 9.33
C SER A 523 17.00 8.42 9.03
N MET A 524 16.16 7.57 9.64
CA MET A 524 16.11 6.12 9.34
C MET A 524 15.28 5.80 8.09
N LEU A 525 14.32 6.66 7.73
CA LEU A 525 13.37 6.42 6.65
C LEU A 525 13.63 7.23 5.37
N GLU A 526 14.28 8.39 5.46
CA GLU A 526 14.57 9.22 4.28
C GLU A 526 15.57 8.52 3.35
N SER A 527 15.08 7.97 2.24
CA SER A 527 15.86 7.23 1.24
C SER A 527 15.48 7.69 -0.17
N PRO A 528 16.22 7.32 -1.24
CA PRO A 528 15.79 7.61 -2.61
C PRO A 528 14.36 7.12 -2.92
N GLU A 529 13.87 6.10 -2.21
CA GLU A 529 12.56 5.47 -2.39
C GLU A 529 11.47 5.99 -1.43
N ILE A 530 11.83 6.63 -0.31
CA ILE A 530 10.89 7.07 0.74
C ILE A 530 11.13 8.55 1.10
N GLU A 531 10.06 9.35 1.05
CA GLU A 531 9.99 10.73 1.56
C GLU A 531 9.37 10.74 2.97
N ALA A 532 10.12 11.17 3.98
CA ALA A 532 9.69 11.14 5.38
C ALA A 532 9.17 12.52 5.86
N ILE A 533 7.87 12.57 6.14
CA ILE A 533 7.09 13.76 6.48
C ILE A 533 6.83 13.77 7.99
N ALA A 534 7.65 14.50 8.74
CA ALA A 534 7.53 14.62 10.19
C ALA A 534 6.50 15.68 10.61
N LEU A 535 5.62 15.33 11.54
CA LEU A 535 4.63 16.20 12.16
C LEU A 535 4.73 16.11 13.69
N GLN A 536 5.05 17.22 14.35
CA GLN A 536 5.12 17.28 15.81
C GLN A 536 3.79 17.64 16.49
N ASN A 537 2.92 18.40 15.81
CA ASN A 537 1.68 18.92 16.40
C ASN A 537 0.46 18.14 15.92
N PRO A 538 -0.23 17.36 16.79
CA PRO A 538 -1.43 16.62 16.41
C PRO A 538 -2.58 17.49 15.89
N HIS A 539 -2.67 18.78 16.24
CA HIS A 539 -3.73 19.67 15.76
C HIS A 539 -3.66 19.92 14.25
N ASP A 540 -2.47 19.90 13.66
CA ASP A 540 -2.28 20.11 12.22
C ASP A 540 -2.46 18.81 11.40
N PHE A 541 -2.70 17.67 12.07
CA PHE A 541 -2.75 16.32 11.50
C PHE A 541 -3.60 16.23 10.23
N TRP A 542 -4.86 16.65 10.29
CA TRP A 542 -5.77 16.49 9.16
C TRP A 542 -5.38 17.35 7.95
N GLN A 543 -4.83 18.55 8.19
CA GLN A 543 -4.31 19.42 7.15
C GLN A 543 -3.10 18.80 6.45
N VAL A 544 -2.14 18.28 7.22
CA VAL A 544 -0.93 17.66 6.66
C VAL A 544 -1.30 16.37 5.93
N LEU A 545 -2.19 15.54 6.47
CA LEU A 545 -2.70 14.33 5.82
C LEU A 545 -3.33 14.63 4.45
N GLU A 546 -4.26 15.60 4.37
CA GLU A 546 -4.96 15.97 3.13
C GLU A 546 -4.04 16.62 2.07
N VAL A 547 -3.03 17.39 2.49
CA VAL A 547 -2.09 18.08 1.58
C VAL A 547 -0.99 17.15 1.08
N THR A 548 -0.47 16.28 1.95
CA THR A 548 0.68 15.43 1.61
C THR A 548 0.28 14.11 0.98
N SER A 549 -0.93 13.61 1.30
CA SER A 549 -1.48 12.33 0.86
C SER A 549 -0.48 11.17 1.01
N PRO A 550 -0.12 10.80 2.25
CA PRO A 550 0.90 9.77 2.48
C PRO A 550 0.43 8.38 2.06
N ASP A 551 1.39 7.52 1.76
CA ASP A 551 1.18 6.10 1.44
C ASP A 551 1.15 5.21 2.69
N LEU A 552 1.73 5.68 3.80
CA LEU A 552 1.72 5.04 5.12
C LEU A 552 1.80 6.10 6.21
N LEU A 553 1.13 5.84 7.33
CA LEU A 553 1.11 6.68 8.51
C LEU A 553 1.76 5.97 9.71
N ILE A 554 2.69 6.65 10.37
CA ILE A 554 3.29 6.24 11.65
C ILE A 554 2.72 7.14 12.74
N LEU A 555 2.13 6.55 13.78
CA LEU A 555 1.55 7.27 14.93
C LEU A 555 2.24 6.84 16.22
N ASP A 556 2.67 7.80 17.05
CA ASP A 556 2.93 7.50 18.45
C ASP A 556 1.61 7.25 19.20
N LEU A 557 1.68 6.41 20.23
CA LEU A 557 0.52 6.05 21.04
C LEU A 557 0.05 7.20 21.93
N VAL A 558 1.00 7.85 22.61
CA VAL A 558 0.74 8.82 23.69
C VAL A 558 1.26 10.19 23.25
N MET A 559 0.35 11.10 22.92
CA MET A 559 0.68 12.48 22.54
C MET A 559 -0.22 13.45 23.33
N PRO A 560 0.17 14.74 23.46
CA PRO A 560 -0.68 15.77 24.04
C PRO A 560 -2.00 15.96 23.27
N ASP A 561 -3.07 16.28 24.00
CA ASP A 561 -4.46 16.53 23.55
C ASP A 561 -5.20 15.37 22.86
N TYR A 562 -4.54 14.63 21.94
CA TYR A 562 -5.11 13.50 21.21
C TYR A 562 -4.18 12.29 21.31
N SER A 563 -4.72 11.12 21.63
CA SER A 563 -3.92 9.88 21.53
C SER A 563 -3.81 9.41 20.09
N GLY A 564 -2.79 8.61 19.77
CA GLY A 564 -2.69 7.98 18.45
C GLY A 564 -3.88 7.06 18.14
N LEU A 565 -4.52 6.50 19.17
CA LEU A 565 -5.75 5.71 19.03
C LEU A 565 -6.92 6.55 18.50
N ASP A 566 -7.06 7.80 18.97
CA ASP A 566 -8.11 8.71 18.53
C ASP A 566 -7.90 9.11 17.06
N LEU A 567 -6.67 9.46 16.69
CA LEU A 567 -6.30 9.78 15.30
C LEU A 567 -6.51 8.57 14.37
N CYS A 568 -6.14 7.37 14.81
CA CYS A 568 -6.37 6.13 14.04
C CYS A 568 -7.87 5.88 13.80
N GLN A 569 -8.72 6.04 14.82
CA GLN A 569 -10.17 5.90 14.65
C GLN A 569 -10.76 6.96 13.73
N ALA A 570 -10.27 8.20 13.79
CA ALA A 570 -10.67 9.27 12.88
C ALA A 570 -10.32 8.94 11.41
N VAL A 571 -9.07 8.52 11.15
CA VAL A 571 -8.60 8.07 9.82
C VAL A 571 -9.45 6.90 9.30
N ARG A 572 -9.73 5.90 10.15
CA ARG A 572 -10.53 4.72 9.79
C ARG A 572 -12.01 5.03 9.55
N THR A 573 -12.53 6.11 10.12
CA THR A 573 -13.91 6.58 9.87
C THR A 573 -14.03 7.39 8.58
N ALA A 574 -12.93 7.98 8.09
CA ALA A 574 -12.92 8.74 6.85
C ALA A 574 -12.81 7.82 5.62
N SER A 575 -13.83 7.85 4.75
CA SER A 575 -13.92 7.00 3.55
C SER A 575 -12.72 7.10 2.59
N MET A 576 -12.06 8.25 2.54
CA MET A 576 -10.88 8.50 1.69
C MET A 576 -9.58 7.89 2.25
N TRP A 577 -9.49 7.71 3.57
CA TRP A 577 -8.26 7.28 4.26
C TRP A 577 -8.40 5.93 4.97
N HIS A 578 -9.54 5.25 4.80
CA HIS A 578 -9.84 3.97 5.45
C HIS A 578 -8.75 2.91 5.24
N ASP A 579 -8.20 2.84 4.02
CA ASP A 579 -7.21 1.85 3.59
C ASP A 579 -5.75 2.29 3.81
N LEU A 580 -5.51 3.50 4.35
CA LEU A 580 -4.16 4.00 4.64
C LEU A 580 -3.49 3.09 5.68
N PRO A 581 -2.34 2.45 5.40
CA PRO A 581 -1.63 1.64 6.39
C PRO A 581 -1.23 2.47 7.60
N ILE A 582 -1.61 2.03 8.81
CA ILE A 582 -1.24 2.70 10.06
C ILE A 582 -0.33 1.78 10.90
N VAL A 583 0.88 2.25 11.17
CA VAL A 583 1.86 1.61 12.05
C VAL A 583 1.97 2.43 13.34
N PHE A 584 1.80 1.79 14.49
CA PHE A 584 1.97 2.45 15.78
C PHE A 584 3.40 2.33 16.32
N LEU A 585 3.85 3.35 17.03
CA LEU A 585 5.00 3.29 17.91
C LEU A 585 4.49 3.22 19.36
N SER A 586 5.08 2.35 20.19
CA SER A 586 4.69 2.23 21.60
C SER A 586 5.90 1.96 22.50
N ALA A 587 6.06 2.73 23.57
CA ALA A 587 7.01 2.42 24.64
C ALA A 587 6.55 1.25 25.55
N HIS A 588 5.26 0.87 25.46
CA HIS A 588 4.65 -0.21 26.23
C HIS A 588 4.38 -1.42 25.33
N GLY A 589 5.00 -2.55 25.66
CA GLY A 589 4.69 -3.86 25.07
C GLY A 589 3.61 -4.64 25.82
N ASP A 590 2.75 -3.96 26.59
CA ASP A 590 1.72 -4.65 27.38
C ASP A 590 0.56 -5.14 26.50
N ARG A 591 -0.02 -6.26 26.92
CA ARG A 591 -0.99 -7.03 26.12
C ARG A 591 -2.29 -6.29 25.86
N GLU A 592 -2.71 -5.41 26.78
CA GLU A 592 -3.98 -4.71 26.69
C GLU A 592 -3.85 -3.50 25.75
N THR A 593 -2.75 -2.75 25.83
CA THR A 593 -2.40 -1.70 24.88
C THR A 593 -2.33 -2.25 23.45
N ILE A 594 -1.58 -3.33 23.21
CA ILE A 594 -1.47 -3.95 21.87
C ILE A 594 -2.85 -4.38 21.34
N ARG A 595 -3.71 -4.93 22.20
CA ARG A 595 -5.08 -5.31 21.85
C ARG A 595 -5.91 -4.09 21.42
N GLN A 596 -5.78 -2.97 22.12
CA GLN A 596 -6.50 -1.72 21.80
C GLN A 596 -6.04 -1.09 20.49
N LEU A 597 -4.73 -1.11 20.17
CA LEU A 597 -4.19 -0.64 18.88
C LEU A 597 -4.90 -1.30 17.69
N PHE A 598 -4.91 -2.63 17.65
CA PHE A 598 -5.55 -3.37 16.56
C PHE A 598 -7.08 -3.22 16.52
N ILE A 599 -7.73 -3.05 17.68
CA ILE A 599 -9.17 -2.77 17.75
C ILE A 599 -9.51 -1.38 17.18
N ALA A 600 -8.68 -0.35 17.44
CA ALA A 600 -8.84 0.99 16.89
C ALA A 600 -8.67 1.02 15.35
N GLY A 601 -7.93 0.05 14.80
CA GLY A 601 -7.74 -0.12 13.37
C GLY A 601 -6.29 -0.08 12.91
N ALA A 602 -5.32 -0.17 13.82
CA ALA A 602 -3.91 -0.33 13.48
C ALA A 602 -3.68 -1.50 12.51
N ASP A 603 -2.71 -1.35 11.63
CA ASP A 603 -2.21 -2.44 10.80
C ASP A 603 -1.01 -3.13 11.44
N ASP A 604 -0.14 -2.41 12.13
CA ASP A 604 0.99 -2.98 12.85
C ASP A 604 1.40 -2.11 14.04
N TYR A 605 2.33 -2.60 14.84
CA TYR A 605 3.01 -1.81 15.86
C TYR A 605 4.50 -2.14 15.95
N LEU A 606 5.26 -1.18 16.45
CA LEU A 606 6.69 -1.23 16.74
C LEU A 606 6.92 -0.81 18.19
N SER A 607 7.66 -1.63 18.94
CA SER A 607 8.08 -1.28 20.30
C SER A 607 9.24 -0.29 20.26
N LYS A 608 9.18 0.78 21.07
CA LYS A 608 10.34 1.63 21.40
C LYS A 608 11.19 0.84 22.44
N PRO A 609 12.53 0.69 22.30
CA PRO A 609 13.41 1.33 21.31
C PRO A 609 13.33 0.68 19.93
N ILE A 610 13.42 1.53 18.91
CA ILE A 610 13.18 1.13 17.52
C ILE A 610 14.47 0.56 16.92
N VAL A 611 14.38 -0.66 16.38
CA VAL A 611 15.47 -1.29 15.63
C VAL A 611 15.31 -0.97 14.16
N GLU A 612 16.35 -0.39 13.55
CA GLU A 612 16.35 0.13 12.17
C GLU A 612 15.88 -0.89 11.13
N ILE A 613 16.42 -2.11 11.16
CA ILE A 613 16.09 -3.16 10.19
C ILE A 613 14.62 -3.61 10.29
N ASP A 614 14.10 -3.72 11.52
CA ASP A 614 12.69 -4.04 11.77
C ASP A 614 11.76 -2.92 11.29
N LEU A 615 12.14 -1.66 11.50
CA LEU A 615 11.40 -0.48 11.04
C LEU A 615 11.32 -0.46 9.50
N TYR A 616 12.47 -0.57 8.82
CA TYR A 616 12.56 -0.45 7.36
C TYR A 616 11.81 -1.60 6.66
N THR A 617 12.09 -2.85 7.02
CA THR A 617 11.42 -4.02 6.41
C THR A 617 9.91 -3.99 6.66
N ARG A 618 9.44 -3.67 7.87
CA ARG A 618 7.99 -3.57 8.14
C ARG A 618 7.34 -2.47 7.30
N ILE A 619 7.95 -1.30 7.18
CA ILE A 619 7.38 -0.19 6.42
C ILE A 619 7.36 -0.50 4.92
N LEU A 620 8.45 -1.03 4.34
CA LEU A 620 8.45 -1.46 2.94
C LEU A 620 7.40 -2.54 2.67
N SER A 621 7.35 -3.62 3.46
CA SER A 621 6.34 -4.67 3.28
C SER A 621 4.90 -4.17 3.42
N ARG A 622 4.64 -3.07 4.14
CA ARG A 622 3.30 -2.44 4.22
C ARG A 622 3.04 -1.55 3.00
N LEU A 623 4.03 -0.78 2.56
CA LEU A 623 3.97 0.11 1.39
C LEU A 623 3.80 -0.67 0.09
N GLU A 624 4.71 -1.61 -0.21
CA GLU A 624 4.66 -2.46 -1.41
C GLU A 624 3.33 -3.21 -1.50
N ARG A 625 2.85 -3.71 -0.36
CA ARG A 625 1.64 -4.52 -0.33
C ARG A 625 0.36 -3.69 -0.45
N SER A 626 0.32 -2.50 0.14
CA SER A 626 -0.73 -1.51 -0.14
C SER A 626 -0.72 -1.11 -1.61
N ARG A 627 0.47 -0.94 -2.20
CA ARG A 627 0.65 -0.64 -3.63
C ARG A 627 0.20 -1.78 -4.54
N LEU A 628 0.49 -3.03 -4.23
CA LEU A 628 0.02 -4.20 -5.00
C LEU A 628 -1.52 -4.33 -4.99
N LEU A 629 -2.17 -3.98 -3.88
CA LEU A 629 -3.63 -3.93 -3.79
C LEU A 629 -4.20 -2.75 -4.60
N ARG A 630 -3.64 -1.55 -4.41
CA ARG A 630 -4.01 -0.35 -5.18
C ARG A 630 -3.82 -0.56 -6.69
N GLN A 631 -2.70 -1.11 -7.14
CA GLN A 631 -2.39 -1.29 -8.57
C GLN A 631 -3.42 -2.14 -9.33
N LYS A 632 -4.12 -3.07 -8.68
CA LYS A 632 -5.18 -3.88 -9.30
C LYS A 632 -6.57 -3.24 -9.28
N ALA A 633 -6.79 -2.20 -8.47
CA ALA A 633 -8.10 -1.55 -8.29
C ALA A 633 -8.15 -0.10 -8.80
N ASP A 634 -7.00 0.59 -8.78
CA ASP A 634 -6.90 2.04 -9.01
C ASP A 634 -6.64 2.40 -10.47
N PHE A 635 -6.10 1.49 -11.28
CA PHE A 635 -5.74 1.74 -12.69
C PHE A 635 -6.53 0.84 -13.65
N ASP A 636 -6.93 1.40 -14.79
CA ASP A 636 -7.60 0.65 -15.85
C ASP A 636 -6.58 -0.29 -16.55
N GLY A 637 -6.86 -1.59 -16.52
CA GLY A 637 -5.92 -2.62 -16.98
C GLY A 637 -5.61 -2.61 -18.48
N LEU A 638 -6.35 -1.85 -19.30
CA LEU A 638 -6.08 -1.68 -20.73
C LEU A 638 -5.25 -0.42 -21.02
N THR A 639 -5.57 0.69 -20.33
CA THR A 639 -5.10 2.04 -20.69
C THR A 639 -4.09 2.63 -19.71
N GLY A 640 -3.92 2.07 -18.51
CA GLY A 640 -2.92 2.48 -17.53
C GLY A 640 -3.22 3.80 -16.77
N VAL A 641 -4.23 4.57 -17.21
CA VAL A 641 -4.77 5.71 -16.45
C VAL A 641 -5.64 5.24 -15.29
N TYR A 642 -6.09 6.15 -14.41
CA TYR A 642 -6.94 5.74 -13.29
C TYR A 642 -8.27 5.12 -13.74
N THR A 643 -8.79 4.17 -12.96
CA THR A 643 -10.19 3.74 -13.09
C THR A 643 -11.14 4.90 -12.77
N HIS A 644 -12.35 4.88 -13.33
CA HIS A 644 -13.43 5.80 -12.98
C HIS A 644 -13.56 6.01 -11.45
N ARG A 645 -13.57 4.91 -10.68
CA ARG A 645 -13.66 4.94 -9.21
C ARG A 645 -12.53 5.76 -8.60
N ARG A 646 -11.27 5.47 -8.97
CA ARG A 646 -10.10 6.14 -8.39
C ARG A 646 -10.01 7.60 -8.82
N GLY A 647 -10.28 7.91 -10.08
CA GLY A 647 -10.26 9.29 -10.57
C GLY A 647 -11.30 10.18 -9.86
N ILE A 648 -12.50 9.66 -9.57
CA ILE A 648 -13.50 10.35 -8.74
C ILE A 648 -13.00 10.64 -7.32
N GLU A 649 -12.32 9.69 -6.66
CA GLU A 649 -11.73 9.90 -5.33
C GLU A 649 -10.70 11.05 -5.35
N VAL A 650 -9.77 11.04 -6.31
CA VAL A 650 -8.71 12.06 -6.42
C VAL A 650 -9.30 13.42 -6.84
N LEU A 651 -10.25 13.48 -7.78
CA LEU A 651 -10.95 14.73 -8.13
C LEU A 651 -11.70 15.32 -6.94
N THR A 652 -12.29 14.48 -6.07
CA THR A 652 -12.96 14.95 -4.84
C THR A 652 -11.97 15.61 -3.88
N GLN A 653 -10.74 15.08 -3.78
CA GLN A 653 -9.66 15.70 -2.99
C GLN A 653 -9.21 17.03 -3.62
N LEU A 654 -8.98 17.07 -4.93
CA LEU A 654 -8.57 18.29 -5.64
C LEU A 654 -9.60 19.40 -5.55
N LEU A 655 -10.90 19.10 -5.60
CA LEU A 655 -11.97 20.10 -5.39
C LEU A 655 -11.91 20.74 -4.00
N ARG A 656 -11.64 19.94 -2.95
CA ARG A 656 -11.46 20.45 -1.58
C ARG A 656 -10.22 21.32 -1.47
N LEU A 657 -9.10 20.88 -2.04
CA LEU A 657 -7.84 21.64 -2.08
C LEU A 657 -8.00 22.96 -2.86
N ALA A 658 -8.69 22.94 -4.01
CA ALA A 658 -8.98 24.12 -4.81
C ALA A 658 -9.81 25.15 -4.03
N THR A 659 -10.88 24.68 -3.37
CA THR A 659 -11.72 25.50 -2.48
C THR A 659 -10.89 26.15 -1.37
N ARG A 660 -10.06 25.35 -0.68
CA ARG A 660 -9.26 25.75 0.49
C ARG A 660 -8.15 26.73 0.14
N ASN A 661 -7.46 26.51 -0.98
CA ASN A 661 -6.30 27.29 -1.40
C ASN A 661 -6.66 28.44 -2.36
N HIS A 662 -7.94 28.64 -2.65
CA HIS A 662 -8.45 29.56 -3.68
C HIS A 662 -7.76 29.38 -5.04
N GLN A 663 -7.49 28.12 -5.41
CA GLN A 663 -6.91 27.72 -6.69
C GLN A 663 -8.00 27.36 -7.68
N THR A 664 -7.74 27.56 -8.97
CA THR A 664 -8.61 27.07 -10.04
C THR A 664 -8.41 25.57 -10.25
N LEU A 665 -9.47 24.88 -10.67
CA LEU A 665 -9.41 23.49 -11.11
C LEU A 665 -10.26 23.38 -12.37
N CYS A 666 -9.65 23.02 -13.50
CA CYS A 666 -10.39 22.73 -14.71
C CYS A 666 -10.62 21.23 -14.84
N LEU A 667 -11.78 20.85 -15.36
CA LEU A 667 -12.13 19.47 -15.69
C LEU A 667 -12.47 19.41 -17.18
N ALA A 668 -12.05 18.33 -17.84
CA ALA A 668 -12.41 18.06 -19.22
C ALA A 668 -12.85 16.60 -19.36
N ILE A 669 -13.94 16.38 -20.09
CA ILE A 669 -14.31 15.06 -20.64
C ILE A 669 -13.81 14.98 -22.08
N LEU A 670 -13.23 13.84 -22.46
CA LEU A 670 -12.69 13.55 -23.77
C LEU A 670 -13.33 12.26 -24.29
N ASP A 671 -13.67 12.22 -25.58
CA ASP A 671 -14.34 11.09 -26.22
C ASP A 671 -13.77 10.86 -27.61
N LEU A 672 -13.37 9.62 -27.89
CA LEU A 672 -12.76 9.23 -29.16
C LEU A 672 -13.80 9.26 -30.30
N ASP A 673 -13.58 10.15 -31.27
CA ASP A 673 -14.52 10.40 -32.34
C ASP A 673 -14.72 9.15 -33.21
N LEU A 674 -15.98 8.69 -33.30
CA LEU A 674 -16.38 7.56 -34.15
C LEU A 674 -15.71 6.23 -33.76
N PHE A 675 -15.23 6.06 -32.53
CA PHE A 675 -14.53 4.86 -32.08
C PHE A 675 -15.32 3.55 -32.30
N LYS A 676 -16.64 3.58 -32.19
CA LYS A 676 -17.49 2.44 -32.60
C LYS A 676 -17.25 1.99 -34.05
N LEU A 677 -17.04 2.90 -35.01
CA LEU A 677 -16.73 2.53 -36.40
C LEU A 677 -15.34 1.89 -36.54
N VAL A 678 -14.39 2.24 -35.67
CA VAL A 678 -13.07 1.59 -35.60
C VAL A 678 -13.25 0.12 -35.17
N ASN A 679 -14.02 -0.13 -34.11
CA ASN A 679 -14.37 -1.49 -33.68
C ASN A 679 -15.13 -2.28 -34.74
N ASP A 680 -16.19 -1.70 -35.33
CA ASP A 680 -17.05 -2.36 -36.31
C ASP A 680 -16.29 -2.69 -37.62
N ARG A 681 -15.24 -1.92 -37.97
CA ARG A 681 -14.45 -2.09 -39.21
C ARG A 681 -13.17 -2.90 -39.03
N TYR A 682 -12.43 -2.68 -37.96
CA TYR A 682 -11.09 -3.26 -37.74
C TYR A 682 -11.04 -4.28 -36.59
N GLY A 683 -12.15 -4.48 -35.87
CA GLY A 683 -12.30 -5.42 -34.78
C GLY A 683 -11.85 -4.87 -33.42
N HIS A 684 -12.38 -5.47 -32.34
CA HIS A 684 -12.16 -5.01 -30.97
C HIS A 684 -10.68 -4.92 -30.56
N GLY A 685 -9.82 -5.84 -31.00
CA GLY A 685 -8.39 -5.79 -30.69
C GLY A 685 -7.67 -4.56 -31.25
N MET A 686 -8.14 -3.99 -32.38
CA MET A 686 -7.62 -2.72 -32.89
C MET A 686 -8.18 -1.53 -32.09
N GLY A 687 -9.45 -1.60 -31.67
CA GLY A 687 -10.01 -0.63 -30.71
C GLY A 687 -9.25 -0.59 -29.38
N ASP A 688 -8.89 -1.76 -28.85
CA ASP A 688 -8.10 -1.89 -27.63
C ASP A 688 -6.69 -1.29 -27.78
N MET A 689 -6.04 -1.46 -28.95
CA MET A 689 -4.78 -0.76 -29.27
C MET A 689 -4.94 0.75 -29.29
N VAL A 690 -5.98 1.28 -29.93
CA VAL A 690 -6.27 2.72 -29.97
C VAL A 690 -6.51 3.27 -28.56
N LEU A 691 -7.28 2.57 -27.72
CA LEU A 691 -7.52 2.96 -26.33
C LEU A 691 -6.22 2.95 -25.50
N LYS A 692 -5.39 1.91 -25.66
CA LYS A 692 -4.10 1.81 -24.98
C LYS A 692 -3.16 2.95 -25.36
N GLN A 693 -3.04 3.26 -26.66
CA GLN A 693 -2.22 4.39 -27.14
C GLN A 693 -2.74 5.73 -26.63
N PHE A 694 -4.06 5.92 -26.57
CA PHE A 694 -4.67 7.13 -26.02
C PHE A 694 -4.36 7.32 -24.53
N GLY A 695 -4.52 6.24 -23.74
CA GLY A 695 -4.16 6.23 -22.31
C GLY A 695 -2.67 6.51 -22.07
N HIS A 696 -1.80 5.95 -22.90
CA HIS A 696 -0.36 6.22 -22.86
C HIS A 696 -0.03 7.68 -23.15
N LEU A 697 -0.58 8.24 -24.22
CA LEU A 697 -0.35 9.63 -24.62
C LEU A 697 -0.89 10.62 -23.56
N LEU A 698 -2.00 10.28 -22.86
CA LEU A 698 -2.48 11.02 -21.70
C LEU A 698 -1.43 11.07 -20.58
N LEU A 699 -0.83 9.92 -20.22
CA LEU A 699 0.18 9.84 -19.17
C LEU A 699 1.48 10.60 -19.51
N GLN A 700 1.81 10.75 -20.80
CA GLN A 700 2.96 11.54 -21.24
C GLN A 700 2.70 13.06 -21.26
N ASN A 701 1.49 13.50 -21.61
CA ASN A 701 1.19 14.92 -21.87
C ASN A 701 0.71 15.71 -20.63
N PHE A 702 0.25 15.01 -19.58
CA PHE A 702 -0.26 15.60 -18.36
C PHE A 702 0.66 15.33 -17.16
N ARG A 703 0.61 16.19 -16.14
CA ARG A 703 1.51 16.12 -14.99
C ARG A 703 1.05 15.07 -13.98
N SER A 704 1.94 14.66 -13.07
CA SER A 704 1.59 13.80 -11.92
C SER A 704 0.61 14.43 -10.93
N GLU A 705 0.47 15.76 -10.95
CA GLU A 705 -0.53 16.54 -10.20
C GLU A 705 -1.87 16.72 -10.95
N ASP A 706 -1.90 16.39 -12.26
CA ASP A 706 -3.11 16.34 -13.07
C ASP A 706 -3.75 14.95 -12.95
N VAL A 707 -5.08 14.85 -12.89
CA VAL A 707 -5.79 13.56 -12.86
C VAL A 707 -6.09 13.12 -14.28
N THR A 708 -5.71 11.91 -14.66
CA THR A 708 -6.15 11.25 -15.90
C THR A 708 -6.89 9.97 -15.53
N MET A 709 -8.13 9.81 -16.00
CA MET A 709 -8.93 8.60 -15.77
C MET A 709 -9.72 8.16 -17.00
N ARG A 710 -10.00 6.86 -17.09
CA ARG A 710 -10.97 6.31 -18.02
C ARG A 710 -12.33 6.27 -17.35
N TRP A 711 -13.30 6.98 -17.95
CA TRP A 711 -14.66 7.09 -17.42
C TRP A 711 -15.48 5.82 -17.77
N GLY A 712 -15.38 5.38 -19.03
CA GLY A 712 -15.96 4.14 -19.50
C GLY A 712 -15.89 4.02 -21.02
N GLY A 713 -15.67 2.82 -21.55
CA GLY A 713 -15.63 2.59 -23.00
C GLY A 713 -14.57 3.44 -23.72
N GLU A 714 -15.04 4.43 -24.47
CA GLU A 714 -14.28 5.39 -25.28
C GLU A 714 -14.12 6.79 -24.63
N GLU A 715 -14.64 6.97 -23.41
CA GLU A 715 -14.64 8.23 -22.65
C GLU A 715 -13.54 8.27 -21.58
N PHE A 716 -12.87 9.43 -21.50
CA PHE A 716 -11.81 9.74 -20.54
C PHE A 716 -12.08 11.09 -19.88
N VAL A 717 -11.56 11.31 -18.68
CA VAL A 717 -11.64 12.59 -17.96
C VAL A 717 -10.25 13.03 -17.51
N VAL A 718 -9.97 14.31 -17.70
CA VAL A 718 -8.74 14.99 -17.26
C VAL A 718 -9.07 16.11 -16.28
N GLY A 719 -8.39 16.16 -15.15
CA GLY A 719 -8.47 17.24 -14.15
C GLY A 719 -7.16 18.00 -14.02
N LEU A 720 -7.19 19.31 -14.22
CA LEU A 720 -6.02 20.19 -14.29
C LEU A 720 -6.03 21.17 -13.10
N TYR A 721 -5.26 20.86 -12.06
CA TYR A 721 -5.20 21.65 -10.83
C TYR A 721 -4.27 22.86 -11.01
N GLY A 722 -4.69 24.04 -10.53
CA GLY A 722 -3.95 25.29 -10.67
C GLY A 722 -3.92 25.88 -12.10
N ALA A 723 -4.70 25.32 -13.03
CA ALA A 723 -4.85 25.82 -14.39
C ALA A 723 -6.18 26.57 -14.55
N ASP A 724 -6.16 27.70 -15.28
CA ASP A 724 -7.38 28.39 -15.71
C ASP A 724 -7.99 27.77 -16.99
N LEU A 725 -9.19 28.20 -17.37
CA LEU A 725 -9.91 27.64 -18.52
C LEU A 725 -9.15 27.80 -19.85
N GLN A 726 -8.45 28.92 -20.07
CA GLN A 726 -7.70 29.16 -21.30
C GLN A 726 -6.42 28.32 -21.37
N GLN A 727 -5.69 28.21 -20.25
CA GLN A 727 -4.53 27.32 -20.13
C GLN A 727 -4.93 25.86 -20.36
N SER A 728 -6.07 25.45 -19.82
CA SER A 728 -6.61 24.10 -19.93
C SER A 728 -7.02 23.76 -21.35
N VAL A 729 -7.79 24.63 -22.01
CA VAL A 729 -8.13 24.49 -23.44
C VAL A 729 -6.87 24.47 -24.30
N LYS A 730 -5.86 25.29 -23.99
CA LYS A 730 -4.58 25.28 -24.71
C LYS A 730 -3.82 23.96 -24.56
N ARG A 731 -3.71 23.40 -23.34
CA ARG A 731 -3.09 22.08 -23.10
C ARG A 731 -3.83 20.98 -23.85
N LEU A 732 -5.16 20.96 -23.78
CA LEU A 732 -5.99 19.97 -24.48
C LEU A 732 -5.85 20.08 -26.00
N ASN A 733 -5.71 21.29 -26.56
CA ASN A 733 -5.45 21.45 -27.99
C ASN A 733 -4.06 20.92 -28.39
N ILE A 734 -3.03 21.12 -27.57
CA ILE A 734 -1.70 20.52 -27.80
C ILE A 734 -1.81 18.99 -27.81
N PHE A 735 -2.54 18.41 -26.85
CA PHE A 735 -2.82 16.97 -26.80
C PHE A 735 -3.65 16.48 -28.00
N LEU A 736 -4.61 17.26 -28.50
CA LEU A 736 -5.37 16.95 -29.71
C LEU A 736 -4.51 16.96 -30.97
N GLU A 737 -3.60 17.93 -31.13
CA GLU A 737 -2.65 17.95 -32.25
C GLU A 737 -1.54 16.89 -32.14
N ALA A 738 -1.25 16.39 -30.93
CA ALA A 738 -0.42 15.20 -30.74
C ALA A 738 -1.18 13.94 -31.21
N TRP A 739 -2.38 13.71 -30.68
CA TRP A 739 -3.21 12.55 -31.03
C TRP A 739 -3.53 12.45 -32.53
N ARG A 740 -3.76 13.58 -33.21
CA ARG A 740 -3.98 13.62 -34.68
C ARG A 740 -2.80 13.10 -35.53
N LYS A 741 -1.59 13.04 -34.97
CA LYS A 741 -0.40 12.53 -35.66
C LYS A 741 -0.27 11.01 -35.55
N GLU A 742 -0.98 10.39 -34.60
CA GLU A 742 -1.01 8.95 -34.43
C GLU A 742 -1.70 8.29 -35.64
N ILE A 743 -0.98 7.38 -36.31
CA ILE A 743 -1.48 6.62 -37.46
C ILE A 743 -1.44 5.14 -37.11
N PHE A 744 -2.62 4.52 -37.09
CA PHE A 744 -2.79 3.11 -36.80
C PHE A 744 -2.70 2.33 -38.11
N ILE A 745 -1.87 1.27 -38.13
CA ILE A 745 -1.70 0.39 -39.29
C ILE A 745 -2.29 -0.98 -38.96
N THR A 746 -3.20 -1.44 -39.82
CA THR A 746 -3.85 -2.75 -39.67
C THR A 746 -2.96 -3.89 -40.15
N MET A 747 -3.24 -5.12 -39.70
CA MET A 747 -2.66 -6.37 -40.23
C MET A 747 -2.80 -6.55 -41.75
N GLN A 748 -3.68 -5.78 -42.40
CA GLN A 748 -3.94 -5.81 -43.84
C GLN A 748 -3.21 -4.69 -44.61
N GLY A 749 -2.42 -3.85 -43.92
CA GLY A 749 -1.69 -2.73 -44.50
C GLY A 749 -2.51 -1.46 -44.74
N GLU A 750 -3.80 -1.45 -44.36
CA GLU A 750 -4.63 -0.23 -44.36
C GLU A 750 -4.24 0.64 -43.15
N SER A 751 -4.02 1.94 -43.37
CA SER A 751 -3.75 2.92 -42.31
C SER A 751 -4.94 3.85 -42.07
N PHE A 752 -5.15 4.22 -40.81
CA PHE A 752 -6.18 5.19 -40.40
C PHE A 752 -5.70 6.06 -39.23
N GLY A 753 -6.26 7.26 -39.08
CA GLY A 753 -6.05 8.13 -37.93
C GLY A 753 -7.29 8.21 -37.05
N SER A 754 -7.11 8.65 -35.80
CA SER A 754 -8.20 8.88 -34.85
C SER A 754 -8.22 10.34 -34.39
N THR A 755 -9.37 10.82 -33.91
CA THR A 755 -9.51 12.16 -33.30
C THR A 755 -10.33 12.06 -32.02
N PHE A 756 -10.39 13.13 -31.22
CA PHE A 756 -11.31 13.20 -30.10
C PHE A 756 -12.04 14.55 -30.06
N SER A 757 -13.23 14.52 -29.47
CA SER A 757 -13.97 15.71 -29.06
C SER A 757 -13.85 15.87 -27.54
N ALA A 758 -13.85 17.11 -27.04
CA ALA A 758 -13.78 17.36 -25.60
C ALA A 758 -14.66 18.53 -25.14
N GLY A 759 -15.19 18.40 -23.92
CA GLY A 759 -15.94 19.44 -23.22
C GLY A 759 -15.24 19.85 -21.93
N VAL A 760 -14.99 21.15 -21.73
CA VAL A 760 -14.16 21.70 -20.63
C VAL A 760 -14.97 22.64 -19.73
N VAL A 761 -14.77 22.53 -18.42
CA VAL A 761 -15.39 23.39 -17.40
C VAL A 761 -14.34 23.89 -16.40
N GLU A 762 -14.62 25.04 -15.78
CA GLU A 762 -13.83 25.59 -14.69
C GLU A 762 -14.60 25.52 -13.36
N TYR A 763 -13.98 24.95 -12.33
CA TYR A 763 -14.42 25.02 -10.94
C TYR A 763 -13.88 26.28 -10.27
N PRO A 764 -14.69 27.03 -9.48
CA PRO A 764 -16.08 26.75 -9.08
C PRO A 764 -17.17 27.32 -10.01
N GLN A 765 -16.79 27.99 -11.10
CA GLN A 765 -17.72 28.76 -11.94
C GLN A 765 -18.85 27.90 -12.56
N SER A 766 -18.53 26.66 -12.94
CA SER A 766 -19.45 25.76 -13.65
C SER A 766 -20.19 24.76 -12.75
N GLY A 767 -19.99 24.79 -11.42
CA GLY A 767 -20.67 23.89 -10.50
C GLY A 767 -19.92 23.66 -9.18
N ALA A 768 -20.65 23.23 -8.15
CA ALA A 768 -20.10 22.99 -6.82
C ALA A 768 -19.73 21.51 -6.54
N THR A 769 -20.24 20.57 -7.34
CA THR A 769 -20.04 19.12 -7.17
C THR A 769 -19.62 18.46 -8.49
N ILE A 770 -18.98 17.29 -8.41
CA ILE A 770 -18.52 16.53 -9.60
C ILE A 770 -19.69 16.24 -10.55
N GLU A 771 -20.87 15.88 -10.03
CA GLU A 771 -22.07 15.60 -10.84
C GLU A 771 -22.53 16.80 -11.70
N ILE A 772 -22.48 18.01 -11.12
CA ILE A 772 -22.87 19.24 -11.84
C ILE A 772 -21.80 19.58 -12.87
N LEU A 773 -20.52 19.50 -12.49
CA LEU A 773 -19.39 19.73 -13.39
C LEU A 773 -19.40 18.74 -14.56
N TYR A 774 -19.71 17.46 -14.31
CA TYR A 774 -19.84 16.42 -15.32
C TYR A 774 -20.96 16.72 -16.32
N ARG A 775 -22.16 17.07 -15.84
CA ARG A 775 -23.28 17.48 -16.72
C ARG A 775 -22.92 18.70 -17.58
N SER A 776 -22.15 19.63 -17.05
CA SER A 776 -21.66 20.79 -17.80
C SER A 776 -20.58 20.43 -18.82
N MET A 777 -19.67 19.51 -18.50
CA MET A 777 -18.69 18.95 -19.44
C MET A 777 -19.35 18.18 -20.58
N ASP A 778 -20.30 17.30 -20.28
CA ASP A 778 -21.05 16.50 -21.26
C ASP A 778 -21.85 17.40 -22.22
N ALA A 779 -22.48 18.47 -21.73
CA ALA A 779 -23.14 19.45 -22.58
C ALA A 779 -22.17 20.15 -23.57
N ALA A 780 -20.96 20.49 -23.12
CA ALA A 780 -19.93 21.05 -24.00
C ALA A 780 -19.35 20.01 -24.99
N LEU A 781 -19.20 18.75 -24.55
CA LEU A 781 -18.80 17.65 -25.43
C LEU A 781 -19.85 17.40 -26.52
N TYR A 782 -21.13 17.46 -26.18
CA TYR A 782 -22.22 17.36 -27.14
C TYR A 782 -22.14 18.49 -28.19
N GLU A 783 -21.87 19.74 -27.77
CA GLU A 783 -21.66 20.86 -28.68
C GLU A 783 -20.43 20.68 -29.59
N ALA A 784 -19.31 20.15 -29.05
CA ALA A 784 -18.12 19.79 -29.81
C ALA A 784 -18.43 18.74 -30.90
N LYS A 785 -19.13 17.66 -30.52
CA LYS A 785 -19.57 16.60 -31.44
C LYS A 785 -20.54 17.15 -32.51
N ALA A 786 -21.52 17.96 -32.11
CA ALA A 786 -22.54 18.55 -32.99
C ALA A 786 -21.96 19.55 -34.00
N SER A 787 -20.92 20.29 -33.60
CA SER A 787 -20.23 21.27 -34.46
C SER A 787 -19.27 20.65 -35.48
N GLY A 788 -19.17 19.32 -35.51
CA GLY A 788 -18.40 18.57 -36.49
C GLY A 788 -17.19 17.82 -35.92
N ARG A 789 -17.18 17.53 -34.61
CA ARG A 789 -16.14 16.74 -33.92
C ARG A 789 -14.74 17.34 -33.97
N ASN A 790 -13.73 16.59 -33.50
CA ASN A 790 -12.30 16.89 -33.57
C ASN A 790 -11.93 18.28 -33.01
N ARG A 791 -12.50 18.62 -31.85
CA ARG A 791 -12.36 19.95 -31.22
C ARG A 791 -12.63 19.91 -29.73
N ILE A 792 -12.18 20.97 -29.05
CA ILE A 792 -12.44 21.22 -27.63
C ILE A 792 -13.38 22.41 -27.51
N VAL A 793 -14.47 22.27 -26.75
CA VAL A 793 -15.42 23.34 -26.43
C VAL A 793 -15.40 23.59 -24.92
N ALA A 794 -15.40 24.86 -24.52
CA ALA A 794 -15.38 25.28 -23.13
C ALA A 794 -16.70 25.95 -22.73
N VAL A 795 -17.26 25.57 -21.57
CA VAL A 795 -18.49 26.17 -21.05
C VAL A 795 -18.27 27.66 -20.76
N GLY A 796 -18.91 28.51 -21.56
CA GLY A 796 -18.81 29.97 -21.49
C GLY A 796 -18.22 30.63 -22.74
N ASP A 797 -17.52 29.89 -23.60
CA ASP A 797 -16.86 30.47 -24.78
C ASP A 797 -17.83 30.67 -25.97
N ARG A 798 -18.68 31.69 -25.90
CA ARG A 798 -19.54 32.12 -27.03
C ARG A 798 -18.77 32.80 -28.18
N SER A 799 -17.43 32.81 -28.15
CA SER A 799 -16.60 33.60 -29.07
C SER A 799 -16.36 32.94 -30.43
N GLN A 800 -16.47 31.60 -30.53
CA GLN A 800 -16.03 30.85 -31.72
C GLN A 800 -17.13 30.54 -32.75
N LEU A 801 -18.38 30.95 -32.52
CA LEU A 801 -19.51 30.75 -33.44
C LEU A 801 -19.75 31.93 -34.40
N GLN A 802 -18.79 32.86 -34.52
CA GLN A 802 -18.81 33.95 -35.50
C GLN A 802 -17.43 34.13 -36.14
N HIS A 803 -17.07 33.29 -37.11
CA HIS A 803 -16.31 33.70 -38.31
C HIS A 803 -16.42 32.68 -39.45
#